data_AF-A0A1X1QXB9-F1
#
_entry.id   AF-A0A1X1QXB9-F1
#
_cell.length_a   1.000
_cell.length_b   1.000
_cell.length_c   1.000
_cell.angle_alpha   90.00
_cell.angle_beta   90.00
_cell.angle_gamma   90.00
#
_symmetry.space_group_name_H-M   'P 1'
#
loop_
_entity.id
_entity.type
_entity.pdbx_description
1 polymer ?
#
loop_
_entity_poly.entity_id
_entity_poly.type
_entity_poly.pdbx_seq_one_letter_code
_entity_poly.pdbx_strand_id
1 'polypeptide(L)'
;VLQAGPTSGGGGSGGAGGAAGWLGSGGAGGAGGAAGATAGLIPGGQGGVGGNATLLGSGGAGGPGGFAQSGTGGAGGHGGNAGPLVGSGGPGGAGADAAAGFTGGGGGSGGSAFLVGDGGNGGNGGNAASLALLGGPGTVGTGGLLLGSNGIPGLPMSQNLLVNPGFEIADPSGSGYSSVTIPGWTVTGTPTVIAYGTARGYPGPFSIPDLPGFLSFPGTAPPGGGNNFAGGGPVATSSISQTVNLLAASGQINTGTTPYTLSGMLGGYLLDPSSTSVQVTFLSSGGSVLGTGSLGPVTSLDRLGVTGFQARDISGTIPVGTTSAVVTATFADHDPVLGNYNNAYVDNLSFTVGDPSLTAAPLTPPVSNVGQLDHVFLIYMENHGVGDILGSPNAPYINSLINSYGYASNYYALGHPSDPNYFRIMGGSDFGIDYNPSPNSINAPSLMQEMDQNGVSWAGYAQSMPYPGDIVSSGDYAVDQLPFANFSYVYNNSPAYLQTHLLPLSQLSTDLQNPSTAPQFAWLAANEANNMEGPINSPTAIANFVGSQLTTHQYNVSAGDQFVQQQVSTIESSPTWTDPTEKDVIIITWDEDYNNLSLGIGNQGNNVPMIVIPNQGAVTGGMQSGHFVTNSYYDEYSLMATIEDALSPTPGALAPLTDNDMYAQPMNDFWT
;
A
#
# COMPACT_ATOMS: atom_id res chain seq x y z
N VAL A 1 -28.20 14.43 -28.23
CA VAL A 1 -29.32 13.91 -27.42
C VAL A 1 -29.78 12.57 -27.97
N LEU A 2 -29.21 11.49 -27.45
CA LEU A 2 -29.83 10.17 -27.34
C LEU A 2 -29.37 9.65 -25.97
N GLN A 3 -30.21 9.88 -24.97
CA GLN A 3 -29.91 9.50 -23.60
C GLN A 3 -30.13 7.98 -23.51
N ALA A 4 -29.06 7.22 -23.31
CA ALA A 4 -29.20 5.83 -22.90
C ALA A 4 -29.90 5.82 -21.54
N GLY A 5 -31.11 5.25 -21.48
CA GLY A 5 -31.78 5.02 -20.20
C GLY A 5 -30.97 4.01 -19.36
N PRO A 6 -31.08 4.06 -18.02
CA PRO A 6 -30.41 3.08 -17.17
C PRO A 6 -30.94 1.68 -17.51
N THR A 7 -30.07 0.82 -18.05
CA THR A 7 -30.42 -0.58 -18.33
C THR A 7 -30.43 -1.35 -17.02
N SER A 8 -31.63 -1.57 -16.47
CA SER A 8 -31.89 -2.33 -15.24
C SER A 8 -31.76 -3.84 -15.45
N GLY A 9 -30.66 -4.28 -16.06
CA GLY A 9 -30.38 -5.68 -16.36
C GLY A 9 -29.60 -6.34 -15.23
N GLY A 10 -30.04 -7.53 -14.81
CA GLY A 10 -29.21 -8.41 -14.00
C GLY A 10 -28.01 -8.95 -14.78
N GLY A 11 -27.09 -9.60 -14.08
CA GLY A 11 -25.93 -10.23 -14.69
C GLY A 11 -26.37 -11.20 -15.80
N GLY A 12 -25.84 -11.03 -17.01
CA GLY A 12 -26.24 -11.86 -18.14
C GLY A 12 -25.86 -13.32 -17.90
N SER A 13 -26.76 -14.27 -18.15
CA SER A 13 -26.41 -15.70 -18.08
C SER A 13 -25.31 -16.04 -19.07
N GLY A 14 -24.34 -16.84 -18.63
CA GLY A 14 -23.27 -17.34 -19.48
C GLY A 14 -23.82 -18.20 -20.62
N GLY A 15 -23.21 -18.07 -21.80
CA GLY A 15 -23.60 -18.86 -22.96
C GLY A 15 -23.41 -20.37 -22.71
N ALA A 16 -24.38 -21.19 -23.13
CA ALA A 16 -24.25 -22.64 -23.03
C ALA A 16 -23.14 -23.17 -23.95
N GLY A 17 -22.37 -24.12 -23.45
CA GLY A 17 -21.35 -24.81 -24.21
C GLY A 17 -21.93 -25.64 -25.35
N GLY A 18 -21.29 -25.59 -26.53
CA GLY A 18 -21.75 -26.32 -27.70
C GLY A 18 -21.73 -27.84 -27.47
N ALA A 19 -22.82 -28.53 -27.81
CA ALA A 19 -22.86 -29.99 -27.80
C ALA A 19 -21.96 -30.56 -28.92
N ALA A 20 -21.27 -31.67 -28.66
CA ALA A 20 -20.31 -32.23 -29.58
C ALA A 20 -20.95 -32.89 -30.82
N GLY A 21 -20.18 -32.92 -31.93
CA GLY A 21 -20.45 -33.83 -33.04
C GLY A 21 -20.30 -35.30 -32.64
N TRP A 22 -20.52 -36.22 -33.59
CA TRP A 22 -20.49 -37.68 -33.35
C TRP A 22 -19.17 -38.23 -32.77
N LEU A 23 -18.09 -37.46 -32.84
CA LEU A 23 -16.83 -37.68 -32.13
C LEU A 23 -16.39 -36.30 -31.60
N GLY A 24 -16.27 -36.15 -30.28
CA GLY A 24 -15.79 -34.91 -29.67
C GLY A 24 -16.31 -34.67 -28.25
N SER A 25 -15.59 -33.83 -27.50
CA SER A 25 -16.02 -33.33 -26.20
C SER A 25 -16.95 -32.12 -26.36
N GLY A 26 -17.85 -31.91 -25.39
CA GLY A 26 -18.67 -30.71 -25.35
C GLY A 26 -17.86 -29.45 -25.01
N GLY A 27 -18.29 -28.30 -25.53
CA GLY A 27 -17.68 -27.01 -25.21
C GLY A 27 -17.94 -26.59 -23.76
N ALA A 28 -17.05 -25.78 -23.18
CA ALA A 28 -17.29 -25.19 -21.86
C ALA A 28 -18.44 -24.16 -21.92
N GLY A 29 -19.18 -24.02 -20.82
CA GLY A 29 -20.12 -22.92 -20.62
C GLY A 29 -19.37 -21.61 -20.35
N GLY A 30 -19.93 -20.49 -20.83
CA GLY A 30 -19.40 -19.16 -20.53
C GLY A 30 -19.66 -18.73 -19.08
N ALA A 31 -18.84 -17.82 -18.56
CA ALA A 31 -19.08 -17.20 -17.26
C ALA A 31 -20.40 -16.40 -17.24
N GLY A 32 -21.07 -16.37 -16.09
CA GLY A 32 -22.14 -15.42 -15.83
C GLY A 32 -21.58 -14.00 -15.71
N GLY A 33 -22.28 -13.02 -16.27
CA GLY A 33 -21.92 -11.61 -16.13
C GLY A 33 -22.10 -11.13 -14.68
N ALA A 34 -21.17 -10.31 -14.19
CA ALA A 34 -21.34 -9.63 -12.92
C ALA A 34 -22.55 -8.67 -12.96
N ALA A 35 -23.23 -8.52 -11.82
CA ALA A 35 -24.34 -7.59 -11.66
C ALA A 35 -23.95 -6.42 -10.76
N GLY A 36 -23.85 -5.22 -11.33
CA GLY A 36 -23.58 -3.98 -10.59
C GLY A 36 -24.83 -3.38 -9.94
N ALA A 37 -24.63 -2.52 -8.93
CA ALA A 37 -25.73 -1.92 -8.18
C ALA A 37 -26.44 -0.80 -8.98
N THR A 38 -27.62 -1.14 -9.51
CA THR A 38 -28.68 -0.16 -9.79
C THR A 38 -29.94 -0.53 -8.98
N ALA A 39 -30.92 0.37 -8.88
CA ALA A 39 -31.90 0.39 -7.79
C ALA A 39 -32.86 -0.82 -7.70
N GLY A 40 -32.39 -1.91 -7.09
CA GLY A 40 -33.13 -3.13 -6.77
C GLY A 40 -32.22 -4.21 -6.18
N LEU A 41 -32.79 -5.36 -5.80
CA LEU A 41 -32.02 -6.56 -5.50
C LEU A 41 -31.69 -7.29 -6.80
N ILE A 42 -30.41 -7.36 -7.19
CA ILE A 42 -30.00 -7.85 -8.51
C ILE A 42 -29.00 -9.01 -8.36
N PRO A 43 -29.39 -10.25 -8.73
CA PRO A 43 -28.48 -11.39 -8.75
C PRO A 43 -27.41 -11.27 -9.83
N GLY A 44 -26.25 -11.86 -9.55
CA GLY A 44 -25.22 -12.12 -10.55
C GLY A 44 -25.68 -13.16 -11.58
N GLY A 45 -25.10 -13.11 -12.78
CA GLY A 45 -25.48 -14.00 -13.87
C GLY A 45 -25.18 -15.46 -13.55
N GLN A 46 -26.08 -16.38 -13.91
CA GLN A 46 -25.77 -17.80 -13.80
C GLN A 46 -24.70 -18.19 -14.83
N GLY A 47 -23.77 -19.05 -14.42
CA GLY A 47 -22.81 -19.65 -15.32
C GLY A 47 -23.48 -20.52 -16.39
N GLY A 48 -22.96 -20.50 -17.61
CA GLY A 48 -23.47 -21.30 -18.70
C GLY A 48 -23.28 -22.79 -18.43
N VAL A 49 -24.26 -23.62 -18.81
CA VAL A 49 -24.10 -25.07 -18.73
C VAL A 49 -23.03 -25.55 -19.72
N GLY A 50 -22.22 -26.53 -19.31
CA GLY A 50 -21.28 -27.21 -20.18
C GLY A 50 -21.98 -28.05 -21.24
N GLY A 51 -21.41 -28.10 -22.44
CA GLY A 51 -21.95 -28.89 -23.55
C GLY A 51 -21.86 -30.39 -23.28
N ASN A 52 -22.86 -31.15 -23.72
CA ASN A 52 -22.79 -32.61 -23.67
C ASN A 52 -21.93 -33.15 -24.82
N ALA A 53 -21.20 -34.24 -24.57
CA ALA A 53 -20.66 -35.06 -25.65
C ALA A 53 -21.75 -35.97 -26.25
N THR A 54 -21.55 -36.43 -27.49
CA THR A 54 -22.40 -37.48 -28.10
C THR A 54 -21.69 -38.83 -28.05
N LEU A 55 -21.45 -39.58 -29.13
CA LEU A 55 -21.07 -41.00 -29.02
C LEU A 55 -19.78 -41.28 -28.21
N LEU A 56 -18.75 -40.45 -28.40
CA LEU A 56 -17.44 -40.52 -27.73
C LEU A 56 -16.95 -39.11 -27.40
N GLY A 57 -16.52 -38.89 -26.16
CA GLY A 57 -15.97 -37.61 -25.68
C GLY A 57 -16.45 -37.23 -24.28
N SER A 58 -15.76 -36.27 -23.66
CA SER A 58 -16.09 -35.79 -22.31
C SER A 58 -17.08 -34.63 -22.36
N GLY A 59 -17.86 -34.46 -21.29
CA GLY A 59 -18.69 -33.26 -21.14
C GLY A 59 -17.85 -32.01 -20.91
N GLY A 60 -18.34 -30.86 -21.39
CA GLY A 60 -17.72 -29.57 -21.14
C GLY A 60 -17.89 -29.11 -19.69
N ALA A 61 -16.96 -28.29 -19.18
CA ALA A 61 -17.13 -27.66 -17.87
C ALA A 61 -18.30 -26.68 -17.87
N GLY A 62 -19.01 -26.58 -16.74
CA GLY A 62 -19.92 -25.47 -16.49
C GLY A 62 -19.14 -24.18 -16.25
N GLY A 63 -19.66 -23.05 -16.73
CA GLY A 63 -19.07 -21.74 -16.48
C GLY A 63 -19.27 -21.29 -15.03
N PRO A 64 -18.39 -20.45 -14.47
CA PRO A 64 -18.63 -19.84 -13.16
C PRO A 64 -19.84 -18.91 -13.19
N GLY A 65 -20.49 -18.70 -12.06
CA GLY A 65 -21.45 -17.60 -11.89
C GLY A 65 -20.77 -16.24 -11.96
N GLY A 66 -21.54 -15.18 -12.13
CA GLY A 66 -21.06 -13.79 -12.04
C GLY A 66 -21.25 -13.20 -10.63
N PHE A 67 -20.32 -12.34 -10.21
CA PHE A 67 -20.41 -11.60 -8.94
C PHE A 67 -21.72 -10.80 -8.82
N ALA A 68 -22.23 -10.64 -7.59
CA ALA A 68 -23.47 -9.90 -7.31
C ALA A 68 -23.26 -8.76 -6.31
N GLN A 69 -23.51 -7.53 -6.78
CA GLN A 69 -23.25 -6.30 -6.03
C GLN A 69 -24.44 -5.81 -5.18
N SER A 70 -25.67 -6.25 -5.49
CA SER A 70 -26.87 -5.97 -4.69
C SER A 70 -27.81 -7.17 -4.57
N GLY A 71 -27.27 -8.38 -4.54
CA GLY A 71 -28.09 -9.59 -4.53
C GLY A 71 -27.28 -10.86 -4.38
N THR A 72 -27.93 -11.99 -4.62
CA THR A 72 -27.28 -13.30 -4.51
C THR A 72 -26.26 -13.50 -5.62
N GLY A 73 -25.06 -14.00 -5.27
CA GLY A 73 -24.04 -14.40 -6.23
C GLY A 73 -24.60 -15.32 -7.32
N GLY A 74 -24.11 -15.19 -8.55
CA GLY A 74 -24.54 -16.03 -9.65
C GLY A 74 -24.26 -17.51 -9.36
N ALA A 75 -25.24 -18.38 -9.61
CA ALA A 75 -25.01 -19.82 -9.46
C ALA A 75 -24.08 -20.33 -10.57
N GLY A 76 -23.21 -21.28 -10.24
CA GLY A 76 -22.34 -21.93 -11.21
C GLY A 76 -23.11 -22.81 -12.19
N GLY A 77 -22.66 -22.83 -13.44
CA GLY A 77 -23.27 -23.64 -14.49
C GLY A 77 -23.04 -25.13 -14.26
N HIS A 78 -24.00 -25.97 -14.65
CA HIS A 78 -23.83 -27.42 -14.58
C HIS A 78 -22.79 -27.92 -15.58
N GLY A 79 -22.01 -28.92 -15.18
CA GLY A 79 -21.12 -29.64 -16.09
C GLY A 79 -21.89 -30.47 -17.12
N GLY A 80 -21.38 -30.55 -18.33
CA GLY A 80 -21.96 -31.36 -19.40
C GLY A 80 -21.80 -32.85 -19.14
N ASN A 81 -22.73 -33.66 -19.63
CA ASN A 81 -22.63 -35.12 -19.59
C ASN A 81 -21.65 -35.66 -20.64
N ALA A 82 -21.02 -36.78 -20.31
CA ALA A 82 -20.12 -37.48 -21.21
C ALA A 82 -20.88 -38.28 -22.29
N GLY A 83 -20.13 -38.78 -23.26
CA GLY A 83 -20.66 -39.69 -24.26
C GLY A 83 -21.08 -41.06 -23.69
N PRO A 84 -22.05 -41.76 -24.32
CA PRO A 84 -22.58 -42.99 -23.78
C PRO A 84 -21.60 -44.17 -23.88
N LEU A 85 -20.52 -44.08 -24.67
CA LEU A 85 -19.56 -45.17 -24.81
C LEU A 85 -18.29 -44.96 -23.96
N VAL A 86 -17.59 -43.84 -24.16
CA VAL A 86 -16.37 -43.48 -23.44
C VAL A 86 -16.28 -41.95 -23.29
N GLY A 87 -16.04 -41.48 -22.07
CA GLY A 87 -15.77 -40.09 -21.73
C GLY A 87 -16.14 -39.78 -20.26
N SER A 88 -15.53 -38.74 -19.69
CA SER A 88 -15.84 -38.28 -18.34
C SER A 88 -16.83 -37.11 -18.37
N GLY A 89 -17.64 -36.96 -17.32
CA GLY A 89 -18.52 -35.81 -17.15
C GLY A 89 -17.71 -34.53 -16.90
N GLY A 90 -18.22 -33.39 -17.37
CA GLY A 90 -17.60 -32.10 -17.11
C GLY A 90 -17.81 -31.66 -15.67
N PRO A 91 -16.86 -30.92 -15.05
CA PRO A 91 -17.08 -30.33 -13.73
C PRO A 91 -18.16 -29.24 -13.78
N GLY A 92 -18.88 -29.04 -12.69
CA GLY A 92 -19.74 -27.87 -12.51
C GLY A 92 -18.91 -26.62 -12.21
N GLY A 93 -19.41 -25.46 -12.65
CA GLY A 93 -18.78 -24.18 -12.38
C GLY A 93 -18.97 -23.74 -10.92
N ALA A 94 -18.06 -22.91 -10.42
CA ALA A 94 -18.22 -22.29 -9.10
C ALA A 94 -19.39 -21.30 -9.08
N GLY A 95 -20.10 -21.22 -7.97
CA GLY A 95 -20.97 -20.09 -7.67
C GLY A 95 -20.12 -18.87 -7.31
N ALA A 96 -20.60 -17.68 -7.64
CA ALA A 96 -19.85 -16.45 -7.44
C ALA A 96 -20.01 -15.87 -6.04
N ASP A 97 -19.00 -15.10 -5.63
CA ASP A 97 -19.05 -14.29 -4.42
C ASP A 97 -20.18 -13.25 -4.49
N ALA A 98 -20.64 -12.79 -3.33
CA ALA A 98 -21.61 -11.70 -3.20
C ALA A 98 -21.10 -10.62 -2.24
N ALA A 99 -21.54 -9.37 -2.46
CA ALA A 99 -21.26 -8.25 -1.57
C ALA A 99 -21.79 -8.47 -0.14
N ALA A 100 -21.27 -7.69 0.82
CA ALA A 100 -21.62 -7.82 2.22
C ALA A 100 -23.15 -7.77 2.48
N GLY A 101 -23.65 -8.71 3.27
CA GLY A 101 -25.08 -8.86 3.58
C GLY A 101 -25.87 -9.76 2.61
N PHE A 102 -25.29 -10.22 1.50
CA PHE A 102 -25.95 -11.10 0.54
C PHE A 102 -25.35 -12.52 0.52
N THR A 103 -26.08 -13.48 -0.06
CA THR A 103 -25.62 -14.87 -0.16
C THR A 103 -24.75 -15.12 -1.38
N GLY A 104 -23.66 -15.87 -1.22
CA GLY A 104 -22.87 -16.39 -2.33
C GLY A 104 -23.69 -17.33 -3.22
N GLY A 105 -23.30 -17.44 -4.48
CA GLY A 105 -23.96 -18.30 -5.45
C GLY A 105 -23.77 -19.79 -5.15
N GLY A 106 -24.79 -20.61 -5.43
CA GLY A 106 -24.64 -22.06 -5.34
C GLY A 106 -23.70 -22.60 -6.43
N GLY A 107 -22.88 -23.59 -6.10
CA GLY A 107 -22.05 -24.29 -7.07
C GLY A 107 -22.85 -25.15 -8.04
N GLY A 108 -22.41 -25.23 -9.28
CA GLY A 108 -23.05 -26.05 -10.30
C GLY A 108 -22.83 -27.55 -10.07
N SER A 109 -23.84 -28.37 -10.29
CA SER A 109 -23.66 -29.84 -10.33
C SER A 109 -22.67 -30.28 -11.41
N GLY A 110 -21.87 -31.31 -11.12
CA GLY A 110 -21.05 -32.00 -12.11
C GLY A 110 -21.87 -32.86 -13.07
N GLY A 111 -21.41 -32.95 -14.32
CA GLY A 111 -22.01 -33.80 -15.34
C GLY A 111 -21.64 -35.27 -15.14
N SER A 112 -22.44 -36.19 -15.67
CA SER A 112 -22.26 -37.64 -15.46
C SER A 112 -21.65 -38.35 -16.66
N ALA A 113 -20.91 -39.42 -16.40
CA ALA A 113 -20.53 -40.43 -17.39
C ALA A 113 -21.60 -41.55 -17.47
N PHE A 114 -21.54 -42.39 -18.51
CA PHE A 114 -22.54 -43.45 -18.73
C PHE A 114 -21.97 -44.87 -18.71
N LEU A 115 -21.03 -45.23 -19.59
CA LEU A 115 -20.47 -46.58 -19.66
C LEU A 115 -19.03 -46.62 -19.12
N VAL A 116 -18.10 -45.88 -19.73
CA VAL A 116 -16.71 -45.78 -19.29
C VAL A 116 -16.30 -44.31 -19.12
N GLY A 117 -15.86 -43.94 -17.92
CA GLY A 117 -15.35 -42.61 -17.58
C GLY A 117 -15.87 -42.13 -16.22
N ASP A 118 -15.26 -41.08 -15.69
CA ASP A 118 -15.56 -40.57 -14.35
C ASP A 118 -16.68 -39.52 -14.38
N GLY A 119 -17.40 -39.38 -13.28
CA GLY A 119 -18.34 -38.27 -13.08
C GLY A 119 -17.58 -36.95 -12.83
N GLY A 120 -18.14 -35.85 -13.30
CA GLY A 120 -17.62 -34.52 -13.03
C GLY A 120 -17.85 -34.10 -11.58
N ASN A 121 -16.93 -33.30 -11.05
CA ASN A 121 -17.06 -32.73 -9.71
C ASN A 121 -18.16 -31.66 -9.66
N GLY A 122 -18.79 -31.50 -8.50
CA GLY A 122 -19.60 -30.31 -8.22
C GLY A 122 -18.70 -29.07 -8.10
N GLY A 123 -19.17 -27.93 -8.59
CA GLY A 123 -18.54 -26.65 -8.37
C GLY A 123 -18.76 -26.15 -6.95
N ASN A 124 -17.90 -25.25 -6.48
CA ASN A 124 -17.95 -24.74 -5.10
C ASN A 124 -19.04 -23.68 -4.95
N GLY A 125 -19.47 -23.44 -3.70
CA GLY A 125 -20.30 -22.28 -3.40
C GLY A 125 -19.46 -21.00 -3.38
N GLY A 126 -20.07 -19.86 -3.72
CA GLY A 126 -19.42 -18.55 -3.62
C GLY A 126 -19.35 -18.03 -2.18
N ASN A 127 -18.44 -17.09 -1.94
CA ASN A 127 -18.24 -16.45 -0.65
C ASN A 127 -19.35 -15.45 -0.30
N ALA A 128 -19.48 -15.15 0.99
CA ALA A 128 -20.32 -14.11 1.56
C ALA A 128 -19.75 -13.64 2.91
N ALA A 129 -20.15 -12.45 3.37
CA ALA A 129 -19.64 -11.86 4.61
C ALA A 129 -19.96 -12.62 5.92
N SER A 130 -20.67 -13.76 5.87
CA SER A 130 -20.81 -14.66 7.01
C SER A 130 -21.06 -16.10 6.57
N LEU A 131 -20.67 -17.06 7.43
CA LEU A 131 -20.84 -18.51 7.19
C LEU A 131 -22.29 -18.91 6.86
N ALA A 132 -23.29 -18.20 7.41
CA ALA A 132 -24.71 -18.47 7.16
C ALA A 132 -25.19 -18.03 5.77
N LEU A 133 -24.39 -17.25 5.04
CA LEU A 133 -24.69 -16.71 3.73
C LEU A 133 -23.83 -17.33 2.61
N LEU A 134 -22.91 -18.25 2.93
CA LEU A 134 -22.08 -18.93 1.93
C LEU A 134 -22.95 -19.70 0.92
N GLY A 135 -22.47 -19.75 -0.33
CA GLY A 135 -23.07 -20.56 -1.38
C GLY A 135 -23.05 -22.05 -1.02
N GLY A 136 -24.12 -22.77 -1.36
CA GLY A 136 -24.16 -24.22 -1.23
C GLY A 136 -23.25 -24.90 -2.25
N PRO A 137 -22.56 -26.00 -1.90
CA PRO A 137 -21.75 -26.76 -2.83
C PRO A 137 -22.58 -27.48 -3.90
N GLY A 138 -22.05 -27.56 -5.11
CA GLY A 138 -22.64 -28.31 -6.23
C GLY A 138 -22.61 -29.82 -6.00
N THR A 139 -23.60 -30.51 -6.58
CA THR A 139 -23.72 -31.98 -6.45
C THR A 139 -22.80 -32.73 -7.43
N VAL A 140 -22.52 -34.00 -7.14
CA VAL A 140 -21.63 -34.84 -7.94
C VAL A 140 -22.27 -35.32 -9.25
N GLY A 141 -21.46 -35.49 -10.28
CA GLY A 141 -21.79 -36.34 -11.42
C GLY A 141 -21.49 -37.82 -11.11
N THR A 142 -22.24 -38.74 -11.71
CA THR A 142 -22.00 -40.19 -11.53
C THR A 142 -20.95 -40.73 -12.51
N GLY A 143 -20.17 -41.70 -12.05
CA GLY A 143 -19.24 -42.45 -12.90
C GLY A 143 -19.93 -43.44 -13.84
N GLY A 144 -19.19 -43.93 -14.83
CA GLY A 144 -19.66 -44.91 -15.80
C GLY A 144 -20.00 -46.27 -15.21
N LEU A 145 -21.08 -46.89 -15.70
CA LEU A 145 -21.65 -48.15 -15.24
C LEU A 145 -20.70 -49.36 -15.32
N LEU A 146 -19.74 -49.33 -16.26
CA LEU A 146 -18.75 -50.40 -16.46
C LEU A 146 -17.42 -50.09 -15.78
N LEU A 147 -16.92 -48.85 -15.94
CA LEU A 147 -15.69 -48.35 -15.33
C LEU A 147 -15.82 -46.84 -15.08
N GLY A 148 -15.64 -46.40 -13.84
CA GLY A 148 -15.62 -44.99 -13.50
C GLY A 148 -15.83 -44.74 -12.01
N SER A 149 -15.39 -43.57 -11.55
CA SER A 149 -15.65 -43.04 -10.21
C SER A 149 -16.73 -41.96 -10.29
N ASN A 150 -17.50 -41.76 -9.21
CA ASN A 150 -18.31 -40.54 -9.09
C ASN A 150 -17.37 -39.33 -8.88
N GLY A 151 -17.81 -38.14 -9.30
CA GLY A 151 -17.14 -36.90 -8.92
C GLY A 151 -17.26 -36.64 -7.42
N ILE A 152 -16.48 -35.67 -6.92
CA ILE A 152 -16.63 -35.16 -5.55
C ILE A 152 -17.62 -33.98 -5.50
N PRO A 153 -18.29 -33.72 -4.36
CA PRO A 153 -19.11 -32.53 -4.20
C PRO A 153 -18.25 -31.27 -4.33
N GLY A 154 -18.90 -30.13 -4.61
CA GLY A 154 -18.28 -28.85 -4.31
C GLY A 154 -17.90 -28.76 -2.83
N LEU A 155 -16.96 -27.90 -2.51
CA LEU A 155 -16.62 -27.59 -1.11
C LEU A 155 -17.29 -26.28 -0.68
N PRO A 156 -17.74 -26.16 0.58
CA PRO A 156 -17.99 -24.86 1.20
C PRO A 156 -16.66 -24.10 1.25
N MET A 157 -16.68 -22.83 0.87
CA MET A 157 -15.49 -21.98 0.93
C MET A 157 -15.30 -21.40 2.34
N SER A 158 -14.07 -21.00 2.64
CA SER A 158 -13.73 -20.15 3.77
C SER A 158 -14.40 -18.78 3.64
N GLN A 159 -14.46 -18.03 4.73
CA GLN A 159 -14.56 -16.57 4.63
C GLN A 159 -13.34 -16.01 3.88
N ASN A 160 -13.36 -14.70 3.55
CA ASN A 160 -12.17 -14.04 3.02
C ASN A 160 -11.00 -14.19 4.01
N LEU A 161 -9.85 -14.63 3.51
CA LEU A 161 -8.64 -14.88 4.30
C LEU A 161 -7.67 -13.69 4.31
N LEU A 162 -7.97 -12.64 3.54
CA LEU A 162 -7.23 -11.38 3.55
C LEU A 162 -7.73 -10.47 4.68
N VAL A 163 -6.78 -9.85 5.38
CA VAL A 163 -7.00 -8.78 6.35
C VAL A 163 -7.17 -7.46 5.61
N ASN A 164 -8.02 -6.55 6.11
CA ASN A 164 -8.26 -5.22 5.51
C ASN A 164 -8.41 -5.22 3.95
N PRO A 165 -9.28 -6.09 3.38
CA PRO A 165 -9.33 -6.32 1.92
C PRO A 165 -9.90 -5.16 1.07
N GLY A 166 -10.63 -4.25 1.71
CA GLY A 166 -11.17 -3.02 1.13
C GLY A 166 -10.52 -1.75 1.70
N PHE A 167 -9.39 -1.88 2.42
CA PHE A 167 -8.60 -0.74 2.90
C PHE A 167 -9.32 0.23 3.86
N GLU A 168 -10.41 -0.21 4.47
CA GLU A 168 -11.28 0.55 5.39
C GLU A 168 -10.68 0.82 6.79
N ILE A 169 -9.50 0.28 7.08
CA ILE A 169 -8.75 0.52 8.34
C ILE A 169 -7.57 1.49 8.12
N ALA A 170 -7.23 1.86 6.88
CA ALA A 170 -6.23 2.89 6.67
C ALA A 170 -6.85 4.27 6.86
N ASP A 171 -6.12 5.19 7.49
CA ASP A 171 -6.36 6.63 7.34
C ASP A 171 -5.87 7.05 5.95
N PRO A 172 -6.77 7.33 4.99
CA PRO A 172 -6.41 7.54 3.60
C PRO A 172 -5.65 8.85 3.41
N SER A 173 -4.87 8.93 2.33
CA SER A 173 -4.33 10.21 1.86
C SER A 173 -5.49 11.17 1.57
N GLY A 174 -5.53 12.30 2.27
CA GLY A 174 -6.55 13.32 2.05
C GLY A 174 -6.43 13.97 0.68
N SER A 175 -5.21 14.01 0.13
CA SER A 175 -4.92 14.53 -1.22
C SER A 175 -5.11 13.48 -2.32
N GLY A 176 -4.98 12.19 -1.96
CA GLY A 176 -4.78 11.07 -2.88
C GLY A 176 -3.39 11.03 -3.55
N TYR A 177 -2.54 12.03 -3.32
CA TYR A 177 -1.17 12.16 -3.87
C TYR A 177 -0.07 11.74 -2.87
N SER A 178 -0.44 11.40 -1.63
CA SER A 178 0.48 10.81 -0.64
C SER A 178 0.39 9.29 -0.64
N SER A 179 1.52 8.60 -0.50
CA SER A 179 1.59 7.24 0.04
C SER A 179 1.13 7.23 1.51
N VAL A 180 0.53 6.13 1.94
CA VAL A 180 0.01 5.93 3.31
C VAL A 180 0.23 4.49 3.77
N THR A 181 0.29 4.28 5.08
CA THR A 181 0.35 2.94 5.65
C THR A 181 -0.89 2.16 5.25
N ILE A 182 -0.72 0.86 4.98
CA ILE A 182 -1.80 0.00 4.52
C ILE A 182 -1.97 -1.14 5.55
N PRO A 183 -2.77 -0.96 6.62
CA PRO A 183 -2.80 -1.88 7.75
C PRO A 183 -3.08 -3.32 7.34
N GLY A 184 -2.17 -4.22 7.74
CA GLY A 184 -2.22 -5.66 7.42
C GLY A 184 -1.55 -6.05 6.10
N TRP A 185 -0.97 -5.12 5.34
CA TRP A 185 -0.31 -5.39 4.06
C TRP A 185 1.20 -5.05 4.11
N THR A 186 2.04 -5.89 3.52
CA THR A 186 3.46 -5.58 3.26
C THR A 186 3.57 -4.77 1.98
N VAL A 187 4.31 -3.65 2.02
CA VAL A 187 4.42 -2.65 0.96
C VAL A 187 5.78 -2.73 0.23
N THR A 188 5.79 -2.34 -1.05
CA THR A 188 7.02 -2.01 -1.81
C THR A 188 6.78 -0.79 -2.69
N GLY A 189 7.71 0.16 -2.72
CA GLY A 189 7.49 1.47 -3.34
C GLY A 189 6.42 2.26 -2.57
N THR A 190 5.77 3.23 -3.22
CA THR A 190 4.88 4.20 -2.56
C THR A 190 3.40 4.05 -2.96
N PRO A 191 2.72 2.91 -2.72
CA PRO A 191 1.27 2.79 -2.96
C PRO A 191 0.49 3.61 -1.94
N THR A 192 -0.79 3.88 -2.21
CA THR A 192 -1.65 4.71 -1.36
C THR A 192 -2.99 4.06 -1.09
N VAL A 193 -3.72 4.58 -0.11
CA VAL A 193 -5.16 4.40 0.10
C VAL A 193 -5.84 5.75 -0.02
N ILE A 194 -6.93 5.80 -0.75
CA ILE A 194 -7.64 7.02 -1.13
C ILE A 194 -9.12 6.85 -0.81
N ALA A 195 -9.76 7.90 -0.30
CA ALA A 195 -11.20 7.92 -0.12
C ALA A 195 -11.94 8.07 -1.47
N TYR A 196 -13.06 7.38 -1.61
CA TYR A 196 -13.99 7.60 -2.71
C TYR A 196 -14.55 9.02 -2.65
N GLY A 197 -14.37 9.78 -3.73
CA GLY A 197 -14.78 11.19 -3.82
C GLY A 197 -13.66 12.21 -3.58
N THR A 198 -12.44 11.80 -3.22
CA THR A 198 -11.28 12.70 -3.18
C THR A 198 -11.12 13.42 -4.52
N ALA A 199 -11.02 14.76 -4.49
CA ALA A 199 -10.81 15.55 -5.68
C ALA A 199 -9.38 15.36 -6.20
N ARG A 200 -9.16 15.47 -7.51
CA ARG A 200 -7.80 15.66 -8.03
C ARG A 200 -7.51 17.16 -8.10
N GLY A 201 -6.53 17.60 -7.31
CA GLY A 201 -5.67 18.71 -7.68
C GLY A 201 -4.66 18.29 -8.76
N TYR A 202 -3.85 19.25 -9.20
CA TYR A 202 -2.56 19.01 -9.83
C TYR A 202 -1.52 19.53 -8.83
N PRO A 203 -0.66 18.67 -8.26
CA PRO A 203 0.28 19.08 -7.24
C PRO A 203 1.22 20.16 -7.79
N GLY A 204 1.52 21.17 -6.97
CA GLY A 204 2.36 22.29 -7.38
C GLY A 204 2.15 23.56 -6.54
N PRO A 205 2.94 24.62 -6.78
CA PRO A 205 2.97 25.83 -5.95
C PRO A 205 1.71 26.71 -6.04
N PHE A 206 0.73 26.31 -6.86
CA PHE A 206 -0.59 26.94 -6.92
C PHE A 206 -1.63 25.83 -6.92
N SER A 207 -2.43 25.74 -5.86
CA SER A 207 -3.58 24.84 -5.83
C SER A 207 -4.55 25.21 -6.95
N ILE A 208 -4.64 24.36 -7.97
CA ILE A 208 -5.71 24.47 -8.95
C ILE A 208 -7.03 24.04 -8.27
N PRO A 209 -8.16 24.71 -8.56
CA PRO A 209 -9.44 24.32 -7.97
C PRO A 209 -9.82 22.91 -8.41
N ASP A 210 -10.44 22.16 -7.48
CA ASP A 210 -10.92 20.78 -7.66
C ASP A 210 -11.39 20.50 -9.08
N LEU A 211 -10.77 19.52 -9.73
CA LEU A 211 -11.23 19.09 -11.04
C LEU A 211 -12.68 18.60 -10.96
N PRO A 212 -13.51 18.85 -12.00
CA PRO A 212 -14.86 18.31 -12.06
C PRO A 212 -14.83 16.79 -11.87
N GLY A 213 -15.67 16.24 -10.99
CA GLY A 213 -15.52 14.87 -10.46
C GLY A 213 -15.40 13.69 -11.45
N PHE A 214 -15.64 13.89 -12.75
CA PHE A 214 -15.32 12.90 -13.80
C PHE A 214 -13.83 12.87 -14.19
N LEU A 215 -13.04 13.85 -13.74
CA LEU A 215 -11.59 13.98 -13.87
C LEU A 215 -10.87 13.81 -12.51
N SER A 216 -11.59 13.48 -11.44
CA SER A 216 -11.03 13.22 -10.12
C SER A 216 -10.65 11.75 -9.95
N PHE A 217 -10.21 11.37 -8.74
CA PHE A 217 -10.19 9.99 -8.30
C PHE A 217 -11.61 9.37 -8.41
N PRO A 218 -11.73 8.02 -8.42
CA PRO A 218 -13.02 7.34 -8.33
C PRO A 218 -13.99 8.02 -7.34
N GLY A 219 -15.06 8.63 -7.87
CA GLY A 219 -15.99 9.44 -7.07
C GLY A 219 -17.09 8.65 -6.36
N THR A 220 -17.30 7.40 -6.75
CA THR A 220 -18.33 6.50 -6.20
C THR A 220 -17.70 5.14 -5.97
N ALA A 221 -17.81 4.62 -4.75
CA ALA A 221 -17.44 3.26 -4.43
C ALA A 221 -18.17 2.26 -5.36
N PRO A 222 -17.51 1.21 -5.89
CA PRO A 222 -18.23 0.06 -6.41
C PRO A 222 -18.94 -0.58 -5.20
N PRO A 223 -20.28 -0.51 -5.06
CA PRO A 223 -20.91 -0.81 -3.76
C PRO A 223 -20.61 -2.24 -3.30
N GLY A 224 -20.36 -2.41 -2.01
CA GLY A 224 -19.61 -3.58 -1.51
C GLY A 224 -18.21 -3.15 -1.07
N GLY A 225 -17.58 -2.21 -1.79
CA GLY A 225 -16.57 -1.32 -1.23
C GLY A 225 -17.19 -0.36 -0.23
N GLY A 226 -16.40 0.10 0.73
CA GLY A 226 -16.81 1.08 1.73
C GLY A 226 -16.43 2.48 1.28
N ASN A 227 -15.56 3.11 2.05
CA ASN A 227 -15.11 4.48 1.86
C ASN A 227 -13.78 4.57 1.10
N ASN A 228 -12.97 3.51 1.09
CA ASN A 228 -11.57 3.57 0.67
C ASN A 228 -11.26 2.61 -0.49
N PHE A 229 -10.16 2.87 -1.20
CA PHE A 229 -9.53 1.94 -2.15
C PHE A 229 -8.03 2.17 -2.22
N ALA A 230 -7.26 1.17 -2.66
CA ALA A 230 -5.82 1.30 -2.84
C ALA A 230 -5.47 1.77 -4.27
N GLY A 231 -4.44 2.62 -4.37
CA GLY A 231 -3.91 3.15 -5.62
C GLY A 231 -2.39 2.98 -5.74
N GLY A 232 -1.88 3.10 -6.96
CA GLY A 232 -0.45 2.99 -7.25
C GLY A 232 0.41 4.07 -6.61
N GLY A 233 -0.17 5.24 -6.33
CA GLY A 233 0.43 6.31 -5.53
C GLY A 233 1.19 7.36 -6.33
N PRO A 234 1.94 8.25 -5.65
CA PRO A 234 2.59 9.41 -6.27
C PRO A 234 3.51 9.07 -7.45
N VAL A 235 4.33 8.03 -7.32
CA VAL A 235 5.38 7.68 -8.29
C VAL A 235 5.56 6.16 -8.42
N ALA A 236 6.16 5.76 -9.55
CA ALA A 236 6.69 4.43 -9.82
C ALA A 236 5.70 3.25 -9.77
N THR A 237 6.20 2.07 -10.15
CA THR A 237 5.51 0.81 -9.90
C THR A 237 5.64 0.42 -8.43
N SER A 238 4.51 0.16 -7.78
CA SER A 238 4.43 -0.23 -6.38
C SER A 238 3.68 -1.56 -6.20
N SER A 239 3.72 -2.14 -5.01
CA SER A 239 2.92 -3.35 -4.71
C SER A 239 2.56 -3.46 -3.24
N ILE A 240 1.47 -4.19 -2.99
CA ILE A 240 1.04 -4.62 -1.66
C ILE A 240 0.91 -6.14 -1.63
N SER A 241 1.23 -6.78 -0.51
CA SER A 241 1.08 -8.23 -0.37
C SER A 241 0.68 -8.70 1.03
N GLN A 242 0.03 -9.87 1.09
CA GLN A 242 -0.33 -10.56 2.33
C GLN A 242 0.02 -12.04 2.25
N THR A 243 0.58 -12.58 3.33
CA THR A 243 0.84 -14.02 3.48
C THR A 243 -0.27 -14.68 4.28
N VAL A 244 -1.08 -15.50 3.61
CA VAL A 244 -2.15 -16.31 4.20
C VAL A 244 -1.59 -17.66 4.63
N ASN A 245 -1.77 -18.01 5.91
CA ASN A 245 -1.39 -19.30 6.47
C ASN A 245 -2.44 -20.37 6.14
N LEU A 246 -2.02 -21.45 5.47
CA LEU A 246 -2.88 -22.57 5.06
C LEU A 246 -2.52 -23.90 5.75
N LEU A 247 -1.66 -23.88 6.78
CA LEU A 247 -1.21 -25.08 7.49
C LEU A 247 -2.37 -25.91 8.05
N ALA A 248 -3.44 -25.29 8.55
CA ALA A 248 -4.62 -25.98 9.07
C ALA A 248 -5.34 -26.80 7.98
N ALA A 249 -5.43 -26.26 6.75
CA ALA A 249 -6.04 -26.93 5.61
C ALA A 249 -5.08 -27.89 4.86
N SER A 250 -3.80 -27.97 5.26
CA SER A 250 -2.77 -28.75 4.54
C SER A 250 -3.15 -30.22 4.33
N GLY A 251 -3.83 -30.85 5.30
CA GLY A 251 -4.34 -32.22 5.16
C GLY A 251 -5.36 -32.37 4.02
N GLN A 252 -6.23 -31.37 3.83
CA GLN A 252 -7.19 -31.35 2.73
C GLN A 252 -6.52 -30.97 1.40
N ILE A 253 -5.64 -29.95 1.40
CA ILE A 253 -4.85 -29.53 0.24
C ILE A 253 -4.07 -30.71 -0.36
N ASN A 254 -3.48 -31.56 0.50
CA ASN A 254 -2.71 -32.73 0.08
C ASN A 254 -3.55 -33.85 -0.57
N THR A 255 -4.89 -33.74 -0.59
CA THR A 255 -5.73 -34.60 -1.45
C THR A 255 -5.67 -34.23 -2.93
N GLY A 256 -5.13 -33.04 -3.26
CA GLY A 256 -5.07 -32.52 -4.63
C GLY A 256 -6.41 -32.01 -5.17
N THR A 257 -7.40 -31.79 -4.29
CA THR A 257 -8.76 -31.37 -4.68
C THR A 257 -9.24 -30.05 -4.06
N THR A 258 -8.51 -29.49 -3.09
CA THR A 258 -8.92 -28.26 -2.42
C THR A 258 -8.93 -27.06 -3.39
N PRO A 259 -10.09 -26.42 -3.60
CA PRO A 259 -10.21 -25.27 -4.47
C PRO A 259 -9.75 -23.98 -3.80
N TYR A 260 -9.53 -22.97 -4.62
CA TYR A 260 -9.47 -21.58 -4.20
C TYR A 260 -10.26 -20.68 -5.17
N THR A 261 -10.66 -19.50 -4.69
CA THR A 261 -11.10 -18.38 -5.52
C THR A 261 -10.27 -17.16 -5.12
N LEU A 262 -9.79 -16.43 -6.13
CA LEU A 262 -9.18 -15.11 -5.99
C LEU A 262 -10.06 -14.12 -6.76
N SER A 263 -10.49 -13.02 -6.16
CA SER A 263 -11.35 -12.01 -6.77
C SER A 263 -10.96 -10.60 -6.29
N GLY A 264 -11.38 -9.58 -7.04
CA GLY A 264 -11.11 -8.18 -6.72
C GLY A 264 -11.71 -7.20 -7.72
N MET A 265 -11.86 -5.95 -7.29
CA MET A 265 -12.22 -4.83 -8.16
C MET A 265 -10.91 -4.17 -8.64
N LEU A 266 -10.58 -4.30 -9.92
CA LEU A 266 -9.39 -3.64 -10.50
C LEU A 266 -9.82 -2.43 -11.32
N GLY A 267 -9.07 -1.34 -11.23
CA GLY A 267 -9.47 -0.08 -11.82
C GLY A 267 -8.32 0.76 -12.36
N GLY A 268 -8.67 1.91 -12.90
CA GLY A 268 -7.72 2.94 -13.26
C GLY A 268 -8.38 4.25 -13.66
N TYR A 269 -7.56 5.24 -14.04
CA TYR A 269 -7.99 6.57 -14.48
C TYR A 269 -8.21 6.63 -16.00
N LEU A 270 -9.26 7.35 -16.44
CA LEU A 270 -9.58 7.71 -17.84
C LEU A 270 -8.98 6.79 -18.95
N LEU A 271 -8.06 7.33 -19.76
CA LEU A 271 -7.31 6.63 -20.81
C LEU A 271 -5.91 6.18 -20.37
N ASP A 272 -5.60 6.34 -19.09
CA ASP A 272 -4.31 6.01 -18.50
C ASP A 272 -3.93 4.54 -18.76
N PRO A 273 -2.67 4.25 -19.16
CA PRO A 273 -2.21 2.90 -19.43
C PRO A 273 -1.83 2.11 -18.17
N SER A 274 -1.61 2.77 -17.04
CA SER A 274 -1.20 2.14 -15.78
C SER A 274 -2.28 1.17 -15.30
N SER A 275 -1.84 0.04 -14.74
CA SER A 275 -2.75 -1.07 -14.49
C SER A 275 -2.38 -1.92 -13.29
N THR A 276 -3.40 -2.35 -12.55
CA THR A 276 -3.21 -3.29 -11.44
C THR A 276 -3.35 -4.73 -11.93
N SER A 277 -2.49 -5.61 -11.43
CA SER A 277 -2.67 -7.06 -11.52
C SER A 277 -2.62 -7.67 -10.12
N VAL A 278 -3.28 -8.80 -9.91
CA VAL A 278 -3.29 -9.50 -8.60
C VAL A 278 -2.89 -10.95 -8.81
N GLN A 279 -1.93 -11.44 -8.04
CA GLN A 279 -1.45 -12.81 -8.10
C GLN A 279 -1.57 -13.47 -6.73
N VAL A 280 -2.03 -14.72 -6.71
CA VAL A 280 -1.81 -15.64 -5.60
C VAL A 280 -0.67 -16.59 -5.94
N THR A 281 0.30 -16.72 -5.03
CA THR A 281 1.47 -17.59 -5.16
C THR A 281 1.46 -18.60 -4.03
N PHE A 282 1.35 -19.88 -4.37
CA PHE A 282 1.27 -20.99 -3.42
C PHE A 282 2.66 -21.49 -3.06
N LEU A 283 2.96 -21.55 -1.76
CA LEU A 283 4.29 -21.89 -1.23
C LEU A 283 4.26 -23.17 -0.41
N SER A 284 5.34 -23.95 -0.53
CA SER A 284 5.65 -25.06 0.37
C SER A 284 6.12 -24.56 1.74
N SER A 285 6.26 -25.46 2.72
CA SER A 285 6.82 -25.13 4.04
C SER A 285 8.28 -24.67 4.00
N GLY A 286 8.99 -24.91 2.90
CA GLY A 286 10.34 -24.40 2.64
C GLY A 286 10.35 -23.14 1.77
N GLY A 287 9.22 -22.46 1.57
CA GLY A 287 9.12 -21.24 0.76
C GLY A 287 9.24 -21.46 -0.75
N SER A 288 9.23 -22.71 -1.23
CA SER A 288 9.31 -22.98 -2.68
C SER A 288 7.96 -22.75 -3.35
N VAL A 289 7.95 -22.04 -4.48
CA VAL A 289 6.74 -21.83 -5.29
C VAL A 289 6.26 -23.16 -5.89
N LEU A 290 5.00 -23.51 -5.61
CA LEU A 290 4.33 -24.73 -6.10
C LEU A 290 3.35 -24.44 -7.24
N GLY A 291 2.90 -23.19 -7.37
CA GLY A 291 2.01 -22.74 -8.44
C GLY A 291 1.52 -21.33 -8.18
N THR A 292 0.86 -20.74 -9.19
CA THR A 292 0.28 -19.40 -9.11
C THR A 292 -1.11 -19.35 -9.75
N GLY A 293 -1.89 -18.34 -9.39
CA GLY A 293 -3.08 -17.89 -10.11
C GLY A 293 -3.07 -16.37 -10.19
N SER A 294 -3.65 -15.75 -11.22
CA SER A 294 -3.64 -14.29 -11.35
C SER A 294 -4.89 -13.71 -12.01
N LEU A 295 -5.32 -12.56 -11.50
CA LEU A 295 -6.28 -11.64 -12.13
C LEU A 295 -5.52 -10.80 -13.16
N GLY A 296 -5.93 -10.90 -14.42
CA GLY A 296 -5.41 -10.03 -15.48
C GLY A 296 -5.88 -8.58 -15.31
N PRO A 297 -5.09 -7.59 -15.78
CA PRO A 297 -5.37 -6.18 -15.55
C PRO A 297 -6.70 -5.72 -16.14
N VAL A 298 -7.21 -4.59 -15.65
CA VAL A 298 -8.35 -3.88 -16.20
C VAL A 298 -7.84 -2.70 -17.02
N THR A 299 -7.89 -2.85 -18.34
CA THR A 299 -7.39 -1.84 -19.28
C THR A 299 -8.33 -0.65 -19.40
N SER A 300 -7.85 0.47 -19.95
CA SER A 300 -8.72 1.60 -20.30
C SER A 300 -9.82 1.20 -21.30
N LEU A 301 -9.62 0.16 -22.13
CA LEU A 301 -10.66 -0.40 -23.00
C LEU A 301 -11.73 -1.18 -22.22
N ASP A 302 -11.35 -1.99 -21.22
CA ASP A 302 -12.31 -2.65 -20.32
C ASP A 302 -13.18 -1.62 -19.58
N ARG A 303 -12.62 -0.44 -19.27
CA ARG A 303 -13.29 0.70 -18.62
C ARG A 303 -14.01 1.65 -19.59
N LEU A 304 -13.97 1.40 -20.91
CA LEU A 304 -14.49 2.31 -21.96
C LEU A 304 -13.94 3.75 -21.86
N GLY A 305 -12.72 3.92 -21.34
CA GLY A 305 -12.05 5.21 -21.15
C GLY A 305 -12.54 6.04 -19.96
N VAL A 306 -13.30 5.44 -19.03
CA VAL A 306 -13.85 6.11 -17.83
C VAL A 306 -13.06 5.70 -16.59
N THR A 307 -12.88 6.63 -15.65
CA THR A 307 -12.29 6.35 -14.33
C THR A 307 -13.20 5.43 -13.52
N GLY A 308 -12.65 4.37 -12.92
CA GLY A 308 -13.42 3.43 -12.10
C GLY A 308 -12.89 1.99 -12.18
N PHE A 309 -13.72 1.06 -11.75
CA PHE A 309 -13.37 -0.34 -11.50
C PHE A 309 -14.16 -1.33 -12.35
N GLN A 310 -13.58 -2.50 -12.59
CA GLN A 310 -14.25 -3.69 -13.13
C GLN A 310 -13.89 -4.90 -12.25
N ALA A 311 -14.88 -5.78 -12.04
CA ALA A 311 -14.66 -7.01 -11.30
C ALA A 311 -13.79 -8.00 -12.09
N ARG A 312 -12.85 -8.65 -11.41
CA ARG A 312 -12.09 -9.79 -11.92
C ARG A 312 -12.13 -10.92 -10.88
N ASP A 313 -12.25 -12.15 -11.34
CA ASP A 313 -12.15 -13.35 -10.53
C ASP A 313 -11.43 -14.48 -11.30
N ILE A 314 -10.82 -15.39 -10.54
CA ILE A 314 -10.44 -16.73 -11.00
C ILE A 314 -10.77 -17.75 -9.90
N SER A 315 -11.01 -18.99 -10.31
CA SER A 315 -10.99 -20.16 -9.41
C SER A 315 -10.02 -21.21 -9.92
N GLY A 316 -9.45 -21.99 -9.01
CA GLY A 316 -8.54 -23.08 -9.34
C GLY A 316 -8.44 -24.10 -8.20
N THR A 317 -7.45 -24.99 -8.30
CA THR A 317 -7.11 -25.96 -7.24
C THR A 317 -5.75 -25.61 -6.65
N ILE A 318 -5.63 -25.68 -5.33
CA ILE A 318 -4.39 -25.39 -4.60
C ILE A 318 -3.39 -26.55 -4.84
N PRO A 319 -2.12 -26.27 -5.20
CA PRO A 319 -1.11 -27.31 -5.37
C PRO A 319 -0.89 -28.15 -4.10
N VAL A 320 -0.72 -29.46 -4.27
CA VAL A 320 -0.34 -30.38 -3.19
C VAL A 320 0.99 -29.94 -2.57
N GLY A 321 1.10 -29.99 -1.24
CA GLY A 321 2.25 -29.53 -0.48
C GLY A 321 2.22 -28.05 -0.07
N THR A 322 1.19 -27.29 -0.48
CA THR A 322 1.03 -25.88 -0.09
C THR A 322 0.76 -25.75 1.41
N THR A 323 1.48 -24.84 2.07
CA THR A 323 1.29 -24.48 3.48
C THR A 323 0.99 -23.00 3.70
N SER A 324 1.27 -22.15 2.72
CA SER A 324 0.91 -20.74 2.72
C SER A 324 0.65 -20.25 1.29
N ALA A 325 -0.08 -19.14 1.17
CA ALA A 325 -0.29 -18.44 -0.09
C ALA A 325 0.05 -16.97 0.10
N VAL A 326 0.81 -16.38 -0.82
CA VAL A 326 1.07 -14.93 -0.86
C VAL A 326 0.15 -14.33 -1.90
N VAL A 327 -0.72 -13.40 -1.50
CA VAL A 327 -1.54 -12.60 -2.42
C VAL A 327 -0.88 -11.25 -2.57
N THR A 328 -0.49 -10.91 -3.81
CA THR A 328 0.19 -9.65 -4.16
C THR A 328 -0.66 -8.89 -5.17
N ALA A 329 -0.94 -7.62 -4.93
CA ALA A 329 -1.43 -6.69 -5.93
C ALA A 329 -0.27 -5.78 -6.37
N THR A 330 -0.01 -5.74 -7.68
CA THR A 330 1.06 -4.93 -8.28
C THR A 330 0.44 -3.82 -9.11
N PHE A 331 0.77 -2.59 -8.77
CA PHE A 331 0.34 -1.35 -9.44
C PHE A 331 1.39 -0.98 -10.49
N ALA A 332 1.24 -1.49 -11.70
CA ALA A 332 2.21 -1.26 -12.75
C ALA A 332 2.01 0.13 -13.37
N ASP A 333 2.97 1.02 -13.09
CA ASP A 333 3.13 2.31 -13.76
C ASP A 333 3.52 2.05 -15.23
N HIS A 334 2.72 2.60 -16.14
CA HIS A 334 2.94 2.49 -17.59
C HIS A 334 2.92 3.85 -18.27
N ASP A 335 3.05 4.94 -17.51
CA ASP A 335 2.88 6.26 -18.08
C ASP A 335 4.02 6.63 -19.05
N PRO A 336 3.69 7.19 -20.24
CA PRO A 336 4.69 7.53 -21.26
C PRO A 336 5.49 8.78 -20.90
N VAL A 337 5.11 9.49 -19.84
CA VAL A 337 5.81 10.61 -19.23
C VAL A 337 6.21 10.17 -17.82
N LEU A 338 7.50 10.13 -17.55
CA LEU A 338 8.03 9.76 -16.23
C LEU A 338 7.64 10.82 -15.19
N GLY A 339 7.36 10.41 -13.96
CA GLY A 339 7.00 11.33 -12.88
C GLY A 339 5.53 11.78 -12.93
N ASN A 340 4.67 10.95 -13.51
CA ASN A 340 3.22 11.05 -13.34
C ASN A 340 2.75 10.18 -12.16
N TYR A 341 1.57 10.51 -11.64
CA TYR A 341 0.84 9.72 -10.66
C TYR A 341 0.46 8.33 -11.18
N ASN A 342 0.81 7.26 -10.46
CA ASN A 342 0.47 5.89 -10.85
C ASN A 342 -1.04 5.61 -10.65
N ASN A 343 -1.76 5.69 -11.76
CA ASN A 343 -3.21 5.61 -11.86
C ASN A 343 -3.81 4.19 -11.82
N ALA A 344 -3.04 3.17 -11.43
CA ALA A 344 -3.53 1.81 -11.18
C ALA A 344 -4.33 1.76 -9.86
N TYR A 345 -5.52 1.16 -9.84
CA TYR A 345 -6.35 1.04 -8.62
C TYR A 345 -6.78 -0.40 -8.30
N VAL A 346 -6.99 -0.70 -7.01
CA VAL A 346 -7.62 -1.94 -6.54
C VAL A 346 -8.49 -1.71 -5.31
N ASP A 347 -9.56 -2.49 -5.21
CA ASP A 347 -10.48 -2.53 -4.08
C ASP A 347 -11.05 -3.96 -3.92
N ASN A 348 -11.64 -4.26 -2.76
CA ASN A 348 -12.42 -5.48 -2.49
C ASN A 348 -11.68 -6.79 -2.82
N LEU A 349 -10.41 -6.90 -2.42
CA LEU A 349 -9.63 -8.11 -2.64
C LEU A 349 -10.20 -9.29 -1.84
N SER A 350 -10.38 -10.44 -2.47
CA SER A 350 -10.90 -11.63 -1.81
C SER A 350 -10.08 -12.86 -2.20
N PHE A 351 -9.59 -13.57 -1.19
CA PHE A 351 -8.98 -14.88 -1.36
C PHE A 351 -9.65 -15.87 -0.42
N THR A 352 -10.25 -16.90 -1.01
CA THR A 352 -10.95 -17.97 -0.28
C THR A 352 -10.46 -19.35 -0.71
N VAL A 353 -10.57 -20.29 0.21
CA VAL A 353 -10.12 -21.68 0.06
C VAL A 353 -11.28 -22.61 0.40
N GLY A 354 -11.36 -23.80 -0.21
CA GLY A 354 -12.43 -24.78 0.05
C GLY A 354 -12.40 -25.46 1.43
N ASP A 355 -12.08 -24.72 2.49
CA ASP A 355 -12.11 -25.16 3.89
C ASP A 355 -12.84 -24.09 4.72
N PRO A 356 -14.10 -24.32 5.14
CA PRO A 356 -14.90 -23.32 5.85
C PRO A 356 -14.43 -23.07 7.29
N SER A 357 -13.41 -23.81 7.78
CA SER A 357 -12.83 -23.57 9.11
C SER A 357 -11.71 -22.53 9.11
N LEU A 358 -11.18 -22.15 7.94
CA LEU A 358 -10.16 -21.11 7.83
C LEU A 358 -10.75 -19.71 8.02
N THR A 359 -10.01 -18.88 8.75
CA THR A 359 -10.29 -17.45 8.98
C THR A 359 -9.05 -16.64 8.65
N ALA A 360 -9.24 -15.37 8.26
CA ALA A 360 -8.15 -14.39 8.19
C ALA A 360 -7.45 -14.28 9.56
N ALA A 361 -6.19 -13.86 9.54
CA ALA A 361 -5.47 -13.48 10.76
C ALA A 361 -6.13 -12.24 11.41
N PRO A 362 -6.03 -12.04 12.73
CA PRO A 362 -6.37 -10.75 13.32
C PRO A 362 -5.39 -9.69 12.82
N LEU A 363 -5.88 -8.47 12.56
CA LEU A 363 -5.01 -7.32 12.39
C LEU A 363 -4.36 -6.98 13.74
N THR A 364 -3.06 -6.73 13.73
CA THR A 364 -2.29 -6.27 14.87
C THR A 364 -1.26 -5.24 14.41
N PRO A 365 -1.00 -4.16 15.17
CA PRO A 365 0.17 -3.31 14.96
C PRO A 365 1.46 -4.12 14.85
N PRO A 366 2.45 -3.67 14.06
CA PRO A 366 3.79 -4.24 14.09
C PRO A 366 4.38 -4.25 15.49
N VAL A 367 5.13 -5.30 15.83
CA VAL A 367 5.81 -5.38 17.13
C VAL A 367 7.05 -4.51 17.08
N SER A 368 7.13 -3.51 17.96
CA SER A 368 8.34 -2.72 18.15
C SER A 368 9.36 -3.44 19.03
N ASN A 369 10.65 -3.34 18.69
CA ASN A 369 11.78 -3.58 19.60
C ASN A 369 12.59 -2.30 19.89
N VAL A 370 12.09 -1.13 19.47
CA VAL A 370 12.76 0.16 19.64
C VAL A 370 12.97 0.42 21.13
N GLY A 371 14.23 0.57 21.53
CA GLY A 371 14.63 0.86 22.90
C GLY A 371 14.59 2.35 23.20
N GLN A 372 14.17 2.71 24.41
CA GLN A 372 14.10 4.11 24.86
C GLN A 372 15.45 4.83 24.75
N LEU A 373 15.42 5.98 24.09
CA LEU A 373 16.51 6.94 23.94
C LEU A 373 16.28 8.16 24.83
N ASP A 374 17.36 8.86 25.13
CA ASP A 374 17.33 10.10 25.90
C ASP A 374 17.29 11.31 24.94
N HIS A 375 18.02 11.26 23.82
CA HIS A 375 17.99 12.28 22.76
C HIS A 375 17.92 11.71 21.32
N VAL A 376 17.08 12.32 20.47
CA VAL A 376 16.98 12.06 19.03
C VAL A 376 17.27 13.37 18.26
N PHE A 377 18.33 13.37 17.46
CA PHE A 377 18.72 14.47 16.58
C PHE A 377 18.37 14.13 15.13
N LEU A 378 17.30 14.71 14.60
CA LEU A 378 16.88 14.55 13.20
C LEU A 378 17.45 15.68 12.34
N ILE A 379 18.40 15.36 11.47
CA ILE A 379 18.91 16.25 10.42
C ILE A 379 18.11 15.97 9.15
N TYR A 380 17.31 16.93 8.73
CA TYR A 380 16.44 16.80 7.56
C TYR A 380 16.99 17.64 6.41
N MET A 381 17.18 17.01 5.25
CA MET A 381 17.75 17.58 4.03
C MET A 381 16.71 17.56 2.90
N GLU A 382 16.98 18.22 1.77
CA GLU A 382 15.97 18.40 0.71
C GLU A 382 16.28 17.79 -0.68
N ASN A 383 15.22 17.27 -1.30
CA ASN A 383 15.02 17.06 -2.73
C ASN A 383 16.13 16.25 -3.45
N HIS A 384 16.60 15.12 -2.88
CA HIS A 384 17.62 14.25 -3.48
C HIS A 384 17.43 12.76 -3.11
N GLY A 385 17.31 11.89 -4.11
CA GLY A 385 17.11 10.45 -3.92
C GLY A 385 18.40 9.66 -3.65
N VAL A 386 18.27 8.37 -3.32
CA VAL A 386 19.42 7.46 -3.10
C VAL A 386 20.40 7.48 -4.28
N GLY A 387 19.91 7.55 -5.51
CA GLY A 387 20.73 7.59 -6.72
C GLY A 387 21.58 8.85 -6.89
N ASP A 388 21.27 9.92 -6.15
CA ASP A 388 21.93 11.23 -6.29
C ASP A 388 22.97 11.46 -5.17
N ILE A 389 22.77 10.80 -4.03
CA ILE A 389 23.68 10.86 -2.87
C ILE A 389 24.67 9.68 -2.84
N LEU A 390 24.21 8.44 -3.07
CA LEU A 390 25.05 7.25 -2.90
C LEU A 390 26.14 7.16 -3.98
N GLY A 391 27.40 7.18 -3.56
CA GLY A 391 28.57 7.22 -4.43
C GLY A 391 28.86 8.60 -5.04
N SER A 392 28.12 9.66 -4.67
CA SER A 392 28.36 11.00 -5.18
C SER A 392 29.75 11.53 -4.78
N PRO A 393 30.54 12.08 -5.73
CA PRO A 393 31.79 12.78 -5.42
C PRO A 393 31.57 14.13 -4.72
N ASN A 394 30.34 14.66 -4.71
CA ASN A 394 29.97 15.90 -4.05
C ASN A 394 29.43 15.69 -2.63
N ALA A 395 29.12 14.45 -2.25
CA ALA A 395 28.69 14.07 -0.89
C ALA A 395 29.72 13.16 -0.16
N PRO A 396 31.03 13.50 -0.11
CA PRO A 396 32.05 12.62 0.44
C PRO A 396 31.90 12.34 1.94
N TYR A 397 31.42 13.30 2.75
CA TYR A 397 31.22 13.06 4.18
C TYR A 397 29.99 12.20 4.44
N ILE A 398 28.85 12.48 3.81
CA ILE A 398 27.63 11.68 3.90
C ILE A 398 27.90 10.24 3.45
N ASN A 399 28.63 10.05 2.36
CA ASN A 399 29.06 8.71 1.93
C ASN A 399 30.01 8.04 2.95
N SER A 400 30.82 8.78 3.68
CA SER A 400 31.62 8.21 4.78
C SER A 400 30.74 7.72 5.94
N LEU A 401 29.62 8.39 6.23
CA LEU A 401 28.63 7.95 7.23
C LEU A 401 27.89 6.69 6.77
N ILE A 402 27.39 6.66 5.52
CA ILE A 402 26.75 5.48 4.91
C ILE A 402 27.66 4.24 5.01
N ASN A 403 28.97 4.40 4.79
CA ASN A 403 29.95 3.30 4.86
C ASN A 403 30.43 2.97 6.30
N SER A 404 29.94 3.67 7.33
CA SER A 404 30.42 3.54 8.73
C SER A 404 29.33 3.15 9.73
N TYR A 405 28.06 3.45 9.45
CA TYR A 405 26.93 3.32 10.38
C TYR A 405 25.76 2.54 9.76
N GLY A 406 24.62 2.49 10.44
CA GLY A 406 23.41 1.86 9.92
C GLY A 406 22.82 2.67 8.76
N TYR A 407 22.51 1.99 7.66
CA TYR A 407 21.88 2.59 6.48
C TYR A 407 20.60 1.82 6.08
N ALA A 408 19.47 2.51 5.97
CA ALA A 408 18.25 1.94 5.41
C ALA A 408 18.22 2.19 3.90
N SER A 409 18.49 1.16 3.11
CA SER A 409 18.52 1.28 1.64
C SER A 409 17.13 1.28 0.99
N ASN A 410 16.08 1.04 1.78
CA ASN A 410 14.70 0.85 1.34
C ASN A 410 13.74 1.76 2.14
N TYR A 411 14.22 2.96 2.47
CA TYR A 411 13.43 4.04 3.06
C TYR A 411 12.78 4.89 1.94
N TYR A 412 11.56 5.36 2.17
CA TYR A 412 10.78 6.12 1.20
C TYR A 412 10.20 7.40 1.79
N ALA A 413 10.34 8.50 1.04
CA ALA A 413 9.52 9.68 1.21
C ALA A 413 8.11 9.43 0.66
N LEU A 414 7.09 10.09 1.19
CA LEU A 414 5.70 9.67 0.95
C LEU A 414 4.93 10.48 -0.10
N GLY A 415 5.42 11.65 -0.53
CA GLY A 415 4.76 12.42 -1.58
C GLY A 415 5.64 13.51 -2.17
N HIS A 416 4.99 14.40 -2.91
CA HIS A 416 5.53 15.63 -3.47
C HIS A 416 4.46 16.73 -3.34
N PRO A 417 4.79 17.98 -3.02
CA PRO A 417 6.12 18.53 -2.69
C PRO A 417 6.52 18.35 -1.21
N SER A 418 7.69 18.90 -0.86
CA SER A 418 8.37 18.97 0.43
C SER A 418 7.47 19.02 1.68
N ASP A 419 6.85 20.17 2.01
CA ASP A 419 6.10 20.44 3.26
C ASP A 419 5.18 19.27 3.72
N PRO A 420 4.32 18.69 2.86
CA PRO A 420 3.57 17.48 3.15
C PRO A 420 4.35 16.31 3.80
N ASN A 421 5.61 16.06 3.41
CA ASN A 421 6.46 15.01 3.99
C ASN A 421 6.79 15.27 5.46
N TYR A 422 7.00 16.54 5.82
CA TYR A 422 7.22 16.95 7.20
C TYR A 422 5.97 16.72 8.08
N PHE A 423 4.76 16.92 7.54
CA PHE A 423 3.51 16.75 8.29
C PHE A 423 3.23 15.31 8.68
N ARG A 424 3.75 14.35 7.91
CA ARG A 424 3.59 12.92 8.17
C ARG A 424 4.41 12.46 9.36
N ILE A 425 5.62 13.01 9.55
CA ILE A 425 6.46 12.76 10.74
C ILE A 425 5.87 13.39 12.01
N MET A 426 5.18 14.53 11.89
CA MET A 426 4.67 15.28 13.06
C MET A 426 3.20 15.05 13.38
N GLY A 427 2.44 14.40 12.51
CA GLY A 427 0.97 14.43 12.53
C GLY A 427 0.26 13.20 11.98
N GLY A 428 0.98 12.17 11.52
CA GLY A 428 0.37 10.94 11.00
C GLY A 428 -0.44 11.10 9.70
N SER A 429 -0.38 12.26 9.03
CA SER A 429 -1.21 12.54 7.85
C SER A 429 -0.63 13.58 6.91
N ASP A 430 -1.06 13.54 5.64
CA ASP A 430 -0.91 14.65 4.69
C ASP A 430 -1.94 15.78 4.91
N PHE A 431 -2.97 15.55 5.74
CA PHE A 431 -4.09 16.45 6.01
C PHE A 431 -4.85 16.96 4.76
N GLY A 432 -4.71 16.27 3.61
CA GLY A 432 -5.21 16.76 2.33
C GLY A 432 -4.44 17.93 1.71
N ILE A 433 -3.19 18.13 2.13
CA ILE A 433 -2.30 19.18 1.64
C ILE A 433 -1.30 18.57 0.65
N ASP A 434 -1.34 19.02 -0.61
CA ASP A 434 -0.48 18.61 -1.74
C ASP A 434 0.34 19.78 -2.33
N TYR A 435 0.61 20.78 -1.49
CA TYR A 435 1.35 22.00 -1.78
C TYR A 435 2.04 22.50 -0.51
N ASN A 436 3.02 23.41 -0.60
CA ASN A 436 3.62 24.02 0.61
C ASN A 436 2.70 25.14 1.12
N PRO A 437 2.05 24.99 2.29
CA PRO A 437 1.08 25.95 2.78
C PRO A 437 1.74 27.12 3.52
N SER A 438 0.96 28.16 3.83
CA SER A 438 1.39 29.13 4.83
C SER A 438 1.31 28.52 6.24
N PRO A 439 2.12 28.98 7.21
CA PRO A 439 1.97 28.62 8.62
C PRO A 439 0.53 28.76 9.14
N ASN A 440 0.19 28.01 10.20
CA ASN A 440 -1.16 27.90 10.79
C ASN A 440 -2.22 27.26 9.88
N SER A 441 -1.84 26.32 9.01
CA SER A 441 -2.78 25.63 8.10
C SER A 441 -3.35 24.32 8.64
N ILE A 442 -2.72 23.70 9.65
CA ILE A 442 -3.12 22.40 10.21
C ILE A 442 -3.69 22.58 11.61
N ASN A 443 -4.98 22.27 11.80
CA ASN A 443 -5.66 22.28 13.10
C ASN A 443 -6.03 20.84 13.52
N ALA A 444 -5.01 20.07 13.88
CA ALA A 444 -5.07 18.68 14.30
C ALA A 444 -4.09 18.42 15.46
N PRO A 445 -4.19 17.27 16.18
CA PRO A 445 -3.13 16.80 17.07
C PRO A 445 -1.77 16.72 16.37
N SER A 446 -0.69 16.73 17.16
CA SER A 446 0.67 16.65 16.65
C SER A 446 1.63 16.05 17.66
N LEU A 447 2.75 15.51 17.18
CA LEU A 447 3.81 14.92 17.98
C LEU A 447 4.34 15.91 19.04
N MET A 448 4.47 17.19 18.69
CA MET A 448 4.86 18.26 19.62
C MET A 448 3.85 18.43 20.76
N GLN A 449 2.56 18.31 20.46
CA GLN A 449 1.49 18.36 21.46
C GLN A 449 1.51 17.12 22.37
N GLU A 450 1.85 15.94 21.87
CA GLU A 450 2.01 14.73 22.70
C GLU A 450 3.29 14.78 23.54
N MET A 451 4.38 15.29 22.99
CA MET A 451 5.64 15.53 23.70
C MET A 451 5.43 16.48 24.89
N ASP A 452 4.80 17.64 24.66
CA ASP A 452 4.50 18.61 25.72
C ASP A 452 3.60 18.03 26.83
N GLN A 453 2.60 17.22 26.47
CA GLN A 453 1.70 16.57 27.43
C GLN A 453 2.39 15.50 28.28
N ASN A 454 3.37 14.79 27.71
CA ASN A 454 4.12 13.73 28.38
C ASN A 454 5.43 14.22 29.03
N GLY A 455 5.77 15.50 28.88
CA GLY A 455 6.97 16.11 29.45
C GLY A 455 8.26 15.81 28.67
N VAL A 456 8.15 15.39 27.41
CA VAL A 456 9.29 15.20 26.51
C VAL A 456 9.69 16.56 25.94
N SER A 457 10.93 17.00 26.18
CA SER A 457 11.39 18.30 25.66
C SER A 457 11.74 18.22 24.17
N TRP A 458 11.41 19.25 23.40
CA TRP A 458 11.70 19.30 21.98
C TRP A 458 12.12 20.69 21.50
N ALA A 459 12.92 20.77 20.43
CA ALA A 459 13.30 22.02 19.78
C ALA A 459 13.60 21.85 18.28
N GLY A 460 13.29 22.87 17.50
CA GLY A 460 13.70 23.03 16.11
C GLY A 460 14.81 24.06 15.97
N TYR A 461 15.88 23.72 15.24
CA TYR A 461 17.06 24.54 15.01
C TYR A 461 17.20 24.85 13.51
N ALA A 462 16.88 26.07 13.09
CA ALA A 462 17.03 26.49 11.70
C ALA A 462 18.27 27.35 11.47
N GLN A 463 19.00 27.07 10.40
CA GLN A 463 20.06 27.93 9.90
C GLN A 463 19.49 29.30 9.49
N SER A 464 20.25 30.36 9.72
CA SER A 464 19.87 31.76 9.42
C SER A 464 18.66 32.34 10.16
N MET A 465 17.90 31.60 10.99
CA MET A 465 16.82 32.19 11.80
C MET A 465 17.36 33.36 12.63
N PRO A 466 16.74 34.57 12.55
CA PRO A 466 17.35 35.79 13.09
C PRO A 466 17.22 35.93 14.61
N TYR A 467 16.20 35.33 15.22
CA TYR A 467 15.98 35.31 16.67
C TYR A 467 15.06 34.14 17.06
N PRO A 468 15.12 33.63 18.31
CA PRO A 468 14.22 32.58 18.79
C PRO A 468 12.74 32.92 18.64
N GLY A 469 11.94 31.96 18.18
CA GLY A 469 10.51 32.11 17.96
C GLY A 469 10.11 32.88 16.71
N ASP A 470 11.02 33.11 15.76
CA ASP A 470 10.66 33.77 14.51
C ASP A 470 9.84 32.83 13.60
N ILE A 471 8.63 33.26 13.26
CA ILE A 471 7.68 32.54 12.39
C ILE A 471 7.42 33.31 11.09
N VAL A 472 8.37 34.15 10.68
CA VAL A 472 8.31 34.98 9.48
C VAL A 472 9.62 34.84 8.70
N SER A 473 9.53 34.31 7.46
CA SER A 473 10.69 34.19 6.58
C SER A 473 11.40 35.53 6.37
N SER A 474 12.71 35.58 6.56
CA SER A 474 13.51 36.79 6.38
C SER A 474 14.98 36.50 6.07
N GLY A 475 15.55 37.24 5.11
CA GLY A 475 16.91 36.98 4.63
C GLY A 475 17.00 35.60 3.96
N ASP A 476 17.90 34.75 4.46
CA ASP A 476 18.05 33.35 4.01
C ASP A 476 17.25 32.36 4.88
N TYR A 477 16.51 32.83 5.89
CA TYR A 477 15.63 31.99 6.72
C TYR A 477 14.23 31.91 6.11
N ALA A 478 13.69 30.69 6.01
CA ALA A 478 12.31 30.44 5.62
C ALA A 478 11.61 29.61 6.73
N VAL A 479 10.33 29.91 6.97
CA VAL A 479 9.59 29.36 8.12
C VAL A 479 9.20 27.88 7.95
N ASP A 480 9.03 27.44 6.71
CA ASP A 480 8.84 26.04 6.27
C ASP A 480 9.95 25.11 6.77
N GLN A 481 11.22 25.56 6.77
CA GLN A 481 12.39 24.85 7.31
C GLN A 481 12.16 24.29 8.74
N LEU A 482 11.32 24.96 9.55
CA LEU A 482 10.81 24.43 10.81
C LEU A 482 9.29 24.25 10.73
N PRO A 483 8.82 23.10 10.22
CA PRO A 483 7.43 22.89 9.80
C PRO A 483 6.43 22.91 10.96
N PHE A 484 6.92 22.91 12.20
CA PHE A 484 6.14 23.02 13.44
C PHE A 484 5.10 24.16 13.41
N ALA A 485 5.45 25.30 12.81
CA ALA A 485 4.56 26.46 12.71
C ALA A 485 3.36 26.26 11.77
N ASN A 486 3.31 25.17 10.98
CA ASN A 486 2.10 24.80 10.23
C ASN A 486 0.98 24.30 11.15
N PHE A 487 1.30 23.74 12.32
CA PHE A 487 0.31 23.30 13.30
C PHE A 487 -0.18 24.45 14.18
N SER A 488 -1.50 24.63 14.24
CA SER A 488 -2.16 25.65 15.06
C SER A 488 -1.84 25.57 16.55
N TYR A 489 -1.48 24.38 17.06
CA TYR A 489 -1.02 24.19 18.44
C TYR A 489 0.26 24.98 18.75
N VAL A 490 1.26 24.90 17.87
CA VAL A 490 2.53 25.63 17.99
C VAL A 490 2.33 27.09 17.63
N TYR A 491 1.71 27.37 16.47
CA TYR A 491 1.59 28.72 15.92
C TYR A 491 0.84 29.69 16.84
N ASN A 492 -0.27 29.26 17.46
CA ASN A 492 -1.08 30.11 18.33
C ASN A 492 -0.63 30.10 19.80
N ASN A 493 0.50 29.47 20.10
CA ASN A 493 1.05 29.43 21.45
C ASN A 493 1.67 30.79 21.83
N SER A 494 2.14 30.91 23.08
CA SER A 494 2.73 32.16 23.57
C SER A 494 4.07 32.47 22.87
N PRO A 495 4.45 33.76 22.72
CA PRO A 495 5.77 34.12 22.21
C PRO A 495 6.93 33.54 23.03
N ALA A 496 6.73 33.30 24.33
CA ALA A 496 7.73 32.65 25.18
C ALA A 496 7.93 31.17 24.83
N TYR A 497 6.85 30.47 24.46
CA TYR A 497 6.90 29.09 23.97
C TYR A 497 7.61 29.00 22.62
N LEU A 498 7.25 29.88 21.66
CA LEU A 498 7.95 29.95 20.38
C LEU A 498 9.45 30.21 20.58
N GLN A 499 9.83 31.06 21.55
CA GLN A 499 11.22 31.35 21.92
C GLN A 499 11.97 30.20 22.60
N THR A 500 11.29 29.18 23.15
CA THR A 500 11.93 27.99 23.71
C THR A 500 12.03 26.84 22.73
N HIS A 501 11.10 26.74 21.76
CA HIS A 501 11.02 25.60 20.84
C HIS A 501 11.54 25.89 19.43
N LEU A 502 11.52 27.14 18.94
CA LEU A 502 12.03 27.50 17.61
C LEU A 502 13.28 28.35 17.76
N LEU A 503 14.44 27.81 17.40
CA LEU A 503 15.75 28.35 17.76
C LEU A 503 16.65 28.57 16.53
N PRO A 504 17.51 29.61 16.54
CA PRO A 504 18.61 29.71 15.57
C PRO A 504 19.59 28.56 15.76
N LEU A 505 20.05 27.95 14.67
CA LEU A 505 20.99 26.82 14.71
C LEU A 505 22.30 27.11 15.47
N SER A 506 22.71 28.38 15.58
CA SER A 506 23.84 28.80 16.42
C SER A 506 23.65 28.46 17.91
N GLN A 507 22.42 28.30 18.37
CA GLN A 507 22.07 27.98 19.76
C GLN A 507 22.35 26.50 20.11
N LEU A 508 22.27 25.59 19.13
CA LEU A 508 22.46 24.13 19.30
C LEU A 508 23.70 23.81 20.15
N SER A 509 24.87 24.35 19.77
CA SER A 509 26.13 24.11 20.46
C SER A 509 26.16 24.54 21.94
N THR A 510 25.26 25.46 22.35
CA THR A 510 25.10 25.92 23.74
C THR A 510 24.14 25.02 24.51
N ASP A 511 23.05 24.57 23.90
CA ASP A 511 22.05 23.73 24.56
C ASP A 511 22.59 22.33 24.86
N LEU A 512 23.41 21.77 23.95
CA LEU A 512 24.07 20.47 24.14
C LEU A 512 25.25 20.50 25.14
N GLN A 513 25.46 21.60 25.87
CA GLN A 513 26.47 21.67 26.94
C GLN A 513 26.02 21.01 28.25
N ASN A 514 24.73 20.70 28.40
CA ASN A 514 24.19 20.03 29.58
C ASN A 514 23.10 19.02 29.18
N PRO A 515 23.36 17.70 29.26
CA PRO A 515 22.38 16.67 28.89
C PRO A 515 21.01 16.89 29.52
N SER A 516 20.98 17.17 30.84
CA SER A 516 19.74 17.33 31.61
C SER A 516 18.84 18.51 31.21
N THR A 517 19.26 19.33 30.23
CA THR A 517 18.49 20.44 29.67
C THR A 517 18.53 20.49 28.15
N ALA A 518 19.23 19.57 27.50
CA ALA A 518 19.17 19.42 26.05
C ALA A 518 17.76 18.94 25.65
N PRO A 519 17.27 19.30 24.45
CA PRO A 519 15.99 18.81 23.95
C PRO A 519 16.07 17.30 23.69
N GLN A 520 15.08 16.53 24.15
CA GLN A 520 14.99 15.09 23.86
C GLN A 520 14.66 14.83 22.38
N PHE A 521 13.88 15.70 21.74
CA PHE A 521 13.74 15.72 20.28
C PHE A 521 14.32 17.00 19.67
N ALA A 522 15.28 16.88 18.77
CA ALA A 522 15.92 18.00 18.11
C ALA A 522 15.80 17.87 16.58
N TRP A 523 15.10 18.79 15.94
CA TRP A 523 15.05 18.91 14.48
C TRP A 523 16.07 19.94 14.01
N LEU A 524 16.94 19.59 13.06
CA LEU A 524 17.98 20.46 12.53
C LEU A 524 17.72 20.69 11.04
N ALA A 525 17.49 21.96 10.67
CA ALA A 525 17.19 22.37 9.30
C ALA A 525 18.27 23.30 8.74
N ALA A 526 18.71 22.99 7.53
CA ALA A 526 19.54 23.85 6.71
C ALA A 526 18.70 24.98 6.07
N ASN A 527 19.36 26.04 5.64
CA ASN A 527 18.73 27.05 4.79
C ASN A 527 18.85 26.70 3.30
N GLU A 528 18.16 27.46 2.44
CA GLU A 528 18.26 27.42 0.97
C GLU A 528 19.67 27.24 0.40
N ALA A 529 20.69 27.80 1.05
CA ALA A 529 22.06 27.73 0.58
C ALA A 529 22.76 26.41 0.93
N ASN A 530 22.15 25.54 1.75
CA ASN A 530 22.76 24.31 2.27
C ASN A 530 21.78 23.11 2.37
N ASN A 531 20.47 23.27 2.18
CA ASN A 531 19.47 22.20 2.24
C ASN A 531 19.57 21.17 1.10
N MET A 532 20.33 21.49 0.06
CA MET A 532 20.50 20.79 -1.22
C MET A 532 19.49 21.13 -2.32
N GLU A 533 18.29 21.63 -2.03
CA GLU A 533 17.34 22.07 -3.08
C GLU A 533 17.82 23.38 -3.75
N GLY A 534 18.11 24.38 -2.92
CA GLY A 534 18.31 25.77 -3.34
C GLY A 534 19.78 26.19 -3.53
N PRO A 535 20.07 27.50 -3.59
CA PRO A 535 19.11 28.60 -3.61
C PRO A 535 18.70 28.95 -5.05
N ILE A 536 17.43 29.32 -5.30
CA ILE A 536 16.98 29.80 -6.63
C ILE A 536 16.92 31.33 -6.75
N ASN A 537 17.67 32.05 -5.91
CA ASN A 537 17.59 33.51 -5.72
C ASN A 537 18.29 34.38 -6.79
N SER A 538 18.90 33.80 -7.83
CA SER A 538 19.57 34.56 -8.89
C SER A 538 19.50 33.86 -10.25
N PRO A 539 19.63 34.58 -11.39
CA PRO A 539 19.57 33.97 -12.72
C PRO A 539 20.60 32.85 -12.96
N THR A 540 21.78 32.96 -12.35
CA THR A 540 22.82 31.90 -12.40
C THR A 540 22.41 30.68 -11.59
N ALA A 541 21.81 30.89 -10.42
CA ALA A 541 21.40 29.82 -9.53
C ALA A 541 20.19 29.05 -10.11
N ILE A 542 19.20 29.77 -10.65
CA ILE A 542 18.09 29.20 -11.44
C ILE A 542 18.62 28.41 -12.64
N ALA A 543 19.60 28.94 -13.38
CA ALA A 543 20.20 28.23 -14.50
C ALA A 543 20.98 26.97 -14.07
N ASN A 544 21.58 26.98 -12.88
CA ASN A 544 22.25 25.82 -12.32
C ASN A 544 21.27 24.73 -11.89
N PHE A 545 20.13 25.02 -11.21
CA PHE A 545 19.12 23.97 -10.97
C PHE A 545 18.50 23.48 -12.27
N VAL A 546 18.02 24.36 -13.15
CA VAL A 546 17.46 23.92 -14.44
C VAL A 546 18.46 23.06 -15.24
N GLY A 547 19.76 23.25 -15.06
CA GLY A 547 20.81 22.36 -15.57
C GLY A 547 21.05 21.06 -14.75
N SER A 548 20.91 21.07 -13.42
CA SER A 548 21.04 19.86 -12.59
C SER A 548 19.90 18.90 -12.81
N GLN A 549 18.64 19.32 -12.68
CA GLN A 549 17.45 18.51 -12.94
C GLN A 549 17.15 18.36 -14.46
N LEU A 550 18.24 18.16 -15.21
CA LEU A 550 18.36 17.65 -16.58
C LEU A 550 19.50 16.64 -16.79
N THR A 551 20.37 16.38 -15.80
CA THR A 551 21.67 15.70 -16.05
C THR A 551 21.91 14.50 -15.16
N THR A 552 22.51 14.70 -13.98
CA THR A 552 22.70 13.66 -12.94
C THR A 552 22.65 14.28 -11.53
N HIS A 553 21.86 15.34 -11.34
CA HIS A 553 21.29 15.68 -10.04
C HIS A 553 22.31 16.02 -8.92
N GLN A 554 23.10 17.08 -9.07
CA GLN A 554 24.19 17.42 -8.13
C GLN A 554 24.21 18.91 -7.72
N TYR A 555 23.10 19.62 -7.84
CA TYR A 555 23.06 21.01 -7.39
C TYR A 555 23.06 21.05 -5.87
N ASN A 556 23.88 21.93 -5.31
CA ASN A 556 24.02 22.21 -3.88
C ASN A 556 24.35 21.04 -2.92
N VAL A 557 24.43 19.79 -3.41
CA VAL A 557 24.85 18.58 -2.66
C VAL A 557 26.15 18.80 -1.86
N SER A 558 27.14 19.50 -2.41
CA SER A 558 28.40 19.78 -1.70
C SER A 558 28.29 20.78 -0.55
N ALA A 559 27.27 21.65 -0.55
CA ALA A 559 26.98 22.52 0.59
C ALA A 559 26.24 21.73 1.69
N GLY A 560 25.28 20.89 1.31
CA GLY A 560 24.60 19.99 2.24
C GLY A 560 25.54 18.98 2.90
N ASP A 561 26.52 18.43 2.17
CA ASP A 561 27.56 17.56 2.75
C ASP A 561 28.38 18.27 3.84
N GLN A 562 28.72 19.55 3.62
CA GLN A 562 29.41 20.39 4.60
C GLN A 562 28.51 20.77 5.79
N PHE A 563 27.22 21.01 5.55
CA PHE A 563 26.24 21.27 6.60
C PHE A 563 26.06 20.06 7.52
N VAL A 564 25.83 18.88 6.94
CA VAL A 564 25.74 17.61 7.67
C VAL A 564 27.04 17.36 8.44
N GLN A 565 28.21 17.57 7.81
CA GLN A 565 29.50 17.48 8.50
C GLN A 565 29.59 18.40 9.71
N GLN A 566 29.16 19.65 9.58
CA GLN A 566 29.20 20.61 10.68
C GLN A 566 28.23 20.22 11.81
N GLN A 567 27.01 19.78 11.49
CA GLN A 567 26.02 19.46 12.52
C GLN A 567 26.36 18.16 13.25
N VAL A 568 26.71 17.09 12.52
CA VAL A 568 27.17 15.83 13.13
C VAL A 568 28.40 16.09 14.01
N SER A 569 29.39 16.85 13.53
CA SER A 569 30.56 17.19 14.35
C SER A 569 30.21 18.03 15.60
N THR A 570 29.18 18.88 15.53
CA THR A 570 28.72 19.70 16.66
C THR A 570 28.02 18.85 17.71
N ILE A 571 27.20 17.88 17.29
CA ILE A 571 26.53 16.94 18.18
C ILE A 571 27.58 15.97 18.78
N GLU A 572 28.37 15.29 17.95
CA GLU A 572 29.33 14.27 18.38
C GLU A 572 30.43 14.78 19.33
N SER A 573 30.70 16.08 19.35
CA SER A 573 31.67 16.72 20.26
C SER A 573 31.05 17.38 21.49
N SER A 574 29.72 17.28 21.66
CA SER A 574 28.99 17.91 22.76
C SER A 574 29.07 17.10 24.07
N PRO A 575 28.96 17.77 25.24
CA PRO A 575 28.77 17.10 26.53
C PRO A 575 27.56 16.17 26.57
N THR A 576 26.44 16.50 25.91
CA THR A 576 25.27 15.60 25.77
C THR A 576 25.68 14.27 25.14
N TRP A 577 26.17 14.31 23.89
CA TRP A 577 26.53 13.10 23.14
C TRP A 577 27.63 12.24 23.78
N THR A 578 28.58 12.91 24.43
CA THR A 578 29.76 12.24 25.00
C THR A 578 29.55 11.74 26.43
N ASP A 579 28.40 12.01 27.06
CA ASP A 579 28.03 11.36 28.32
C ASP A 579 27.65 9.89 28.06
N PRO A 580 28.35 8.91 28.64
CA PRO A 580 28.09 7.49 28.41
C PRO A 580 26.81 6.97 29.10
N THR A 581 26.10 7.83 29.86
CA THR A 581 24.82 7.50 30.50
C THR A 581 23.61 7.90 29.66
N GLU A 582 23.79 8.79 28.69
CA GLU A 582 22.74 9.26 27.77
C GLU A 582 22.70 8.39 26.50
N LYS A 583 21.50 8.01 26.07
CA LYS A 583 21.27 7.17 24.88
C LYS A 583 20.84 8.04 23.71
N ASP A 584 21.79 8.42 22.88
CA ASP A 584 21.57 9.40 21.82
C ASP A 584 21.65 8.79 20.42
N VAL A 585 20.87 9.34 19.49
CA VAL A 585 20.94 9.00 18.07
C VAL A 585 20.91 10.25 17.18
N ILE A 586 21.71 10.25 16.11
CA ILE A 586 21.53 11.16 14.97
C ILE A 586 20.88 10.36 13.84
N ILE A 587 19.78 10.88 13.31
CA ILE A 587 19.10 10.38 12.11
C ILE A 587 19.28 11.42 11.02
N ILE A 588 19.66 10.99 9.82
CA ILE A 588 19.84 11.85 8.65
C ILE A 588 18.98 11.27 7.52
N THR A 589 18.08 12.08 6.98
CA THR A 589 17.23 11.71 5.84
C THR A 589 16.88 12.94 5.00
N TRP A 590 16.27 12.70 3.84
CA TRP A 590 15.73 13.72 2.96
C TRP A 590 14.20 13.70 2.98
N ASP A 591 13.59 14.83 2.62
CA ASP A 591 12.14 15.03 2.55
C ASP A 591 11.48 14.31 1.37
N GLU A 592 12.11 14.30 0.20
CA GLU A 592 11.71 13.64 -1.03
C GLU A 592 12.90 13.41 -1.96
N ASP A 593 12.74 12.54 -2.96
CA ASP A 593 13.63 12.59 -4.12
C ASP A 593 13.22 13.78 -5.02
N TYR A 594 13.97 14.12 -6.07
CA TYR A 594 13.62 15.27 -6.92
C TYR A 594 12.64 14.99 -8.06
N ASN A 595 11.85 13.91 -8.00
CA ASN A 595 10.88 13.58 -9.05
C ASN A 595 9.70 14.55 -9.02
N ASN A 596 9.90 15.78 -9.47
CA ASN A 596 8.89 16.81 -9.36
C ASN A 596 7.66 16.47 -10.22
N LEU A 597 6.60 15.97 -9.56
CA LEU A 597 5.33 15.58 -10.18
C LEU A 597 4.67 16.71 -10.97
N SER A 598 4.93 17.96 -10.61
CA SER A 598 4.40 19.12 -11.33
C SER A 598 5.11 19.39 -12.67
N LEU A 599 6.30 18.82 -12.88
CA LEU A 599 7.13 19.00 -14.08
C LEU A 599 7.28 17.73 -14.93
N GLY A 600 6.98 16.54 -14.40
CA GLY A 600 7.09 15.26 -15.12
C GLY A 600 8.54 14.90 -15.47
N ILE A 601 9.44 15.03 -14.49
CA ILE A 601 10.87 14.74 -14.60
C ILE A 601 11.25 13.69 -13.57
N GLY A 602 11.85 12.58 -14.01
CA GLY A 602 12.33 11.52 -13.13
C GLY A 602 11.28 10.47 -12.75
N ASN A 603 11.74 9.31 -12.28
CA ASN A 603 10.91 8.28 -11.64
C ASN A 603 11.83 7.36 -10.80
N GLN A 604 12.51 7.96 -9.82
CA GLN A 604 13.33 7.29 -8.80
C GLN A 604 12.47 6.61 -7.70
N GLY A 605 11.17 6.92 -7.64
CA GLY A 605 10.20 6.21 -6.80
C GLY A 605 10.16 6.65 -5.33
N ASN A 606 10.61 7.87 -5.04
CA ASN A 606 10.74 8.49 -3.71
C ASN A 606 11.62 7.73 -2.72
N ASN A 607 12.53 6.89 -3.22
CA ASN A 607 13.53 6.22 -2.39
C ASN A 607 14.65 7.21 -2.01
N VAL A 608 14.64 7.66 -0.76
CA VAL A 608 15.60 8.64 -0.20
C VAL A 608 16.58 7.95 0.77
N PRO A 609 17.81 8.48 0.93
CA PRO A 609 18.80 7.88 1.81
C PRO A 609 18.40 8.08 3.28
N MET A 610 18.56 7.05 4.12
CA MET A 610 18.42 7.20 5.57
C MET A 610 19.61 6.59 6.32
N ILE A 611 20.23 7.39 7.19
CA ILE A 611 21.44 7.05 7.95
C ILE A 611 21.12 7.20 9.45
N VAL A 612 21.51 6.22 10.26
CA VAL A 612 21.30 6.23 11.71
C VAL A 612 22.61 6.00 12.43
N ILE A 613 22.97 6.93 13.31
CA ILE A 613 24.23 7.00 14.03
C ILE A 613 23.91 6.99 15.53
N PRO A 614 24.18 5.90 16.28
CA PRO A 614 23.99 5.88 17.72
C PRO A 614 25.26 6.28 18.49
N ASN A 615 25.09 6.93 19.64
CA ASN A 615 26.19 7.14 20.60
C ASN A 615 26.48 5.86 21.41
N GLN A 616 27.52 5.88 22.26
CA GLN A 616 27.92 4.71 23.03
C GLN A 616 26.87 4.28 24.08
N GLY A 617 26.07 5.20 24.62
CA GLY A 617 24.96 4.88 25.52
C GLY A 617 23.85 4.14 24.79
N ALA A 618 23.41 4.63 23.63
CA ALA A 618 22.37 4.01 22.80
C ALA A 618 22.76 2.59 22.34
N VAL A 619 24.03 2.39 21.98
CA VAL A 619 24.58 1.04 21.69
C VAL A 619 24.53 0.12 22.92
N THR A 620 24.81 0.67 24.11
CA THR A 620 24.65 -0.07 25.38
C THR A 620 23.18 -0.36 25.71
N GLY A 621 22.27 0.50 25.24
CA GLY A 621 20.81 0.34 25.29
C GLY A 621 20.22 -0.62 24.26
N GLY A 622 21.03 -1.18 23.36
CA GLY A 622 20.61 -2.18 22.37
C GLY A 622 20.62 -1.72 20.92
N MET A 623 21.06 -0.49 20.60
CA MET A 623 21.24 -0.07 19.20
C MET A 623 22.44 -0.77 18.54
N GLN A 624 22.30 -1.08 17.25
CA GLN A 624 23.36 -1.65 16.42
C GLN A 624 24.41 -0.60 16.05
N SER A 625 25.69 -0.98 16.13
CA SER A 625 26.82 -0.08 15.89
C SER A 625 27.70 -0.54 14.73
N GLY A 626 28.33 0.41 14.04
CA GLY A 626 29.16 0.14 12.87
C GLY A 626 28.33 -0.02 11.60
N HIS A 627 28.97 -0.40 10.50
CA HIS A 627 28.32 -0.46 9.20
C HIS A 627 27.44 -1.70 9.04
N PHE A 628 26.16 -1.47 8.78
CA PHE A 628 25.21 -2.47 8.30
C PHE A 628 24.17 -1.80 7.38
N VAL A 629 23.57 -2.59 6.49
CA VAL A 629 22.50 -2.13 5.61
C VAL A 629 21.25 -2.94 5.91
N THR A 630 20.15 -2.27 6.24
CA THR A 630 18.81 -2.87 6.24
C THR A 630 18.09 -2.60 4.92
N ASN A 631 17.37 -3.62 4.45
CA ASN A 631 16.47 -3.56 3.30
C ASN A 631 14.99 -3.71 3.68
N SER A 632 14.65 -3.61 4.98
CA SER A 632 13.26 -3.49 5.43
C SER A 632 12.62 -2.24 4.86
N TYR A 633 11.33 -2.31 4.52
CA TYR A 633 10.57 -1.15 4.03
C TYR A 633 10.30 -0.20 5.20
N TYR A 634 10.71 1.05 5.03
CA TYR A 634 10.50 2.14 5.98
C TYR A 634 10.09 3.42 5.24
N ASP A 635 9.47 4.33 5.96
CA ASP A 635 9.00 5.64 5.47
C ASP A 635 8.84 6.64 6.63
N GLU A 636 8.30 7.83 6.34
CA GLU A 636 8.08 8.90 7.34
C GLU A 636 7.19 8.46 8.51
N TYR A 637 6.20 7.59 8.30
CA TYR A 637 5.39 7.04 9.41
C TYR A 637 6.17 6.01 10.22
N SER A 638 7.06 5.25 9.56
CA SER A 638 8.01 4.35 10.24
C SER A 638 9.00 5.14 11.11
N LEU A 639 9.45 6.30 10.64
CA LEU A 639 10.26 7.25 11.41
C LEU A 639 9.47 7.85 12.58
N MET A 640 8.22 8.27 12.36
CA MET A 640 7.33 8.78 13.41
C MET A 640 7.13 7.75 14.53
N ALA A 641 6.69 6.55 14.20
CA ALA A 641 6.50 5.47 15.18
C ALA A 641 7.79 5.13 15.95
N THR A 642 8.95 5.23 15.29
CA THR A 642 10.26 5.06 15.94
C THR A 642 10.56 6.18 16.93
N ILE A 643 10.22 7.44 16.63
CA ILE A 643 10.38 8.57 17.54
C ILE A 643 9.43 8.45 18.74
N GLU A 644 8.18 8.04 18.51
CA GLU A 644 7.18 7.81 19.56
C GLU A 644 7.62 6.73 20.56
N ASP A 645 8.10 5.59 20.08
CA ASP A 645 8.62 4.52 20.92
C ASP A 645 9.93 4.93 21.63
N ALA A 646 10.87 5.54 20.89
CA ALA A 646 12.19 5.90 21.43
C ALA A 646 12.11 6.97 22.51
N LEU A 647 11.30 8.02 22.34
CA LEU A 647 11.21 9.13 23.29
C LEU A 647 10.08 8.99 24.32
N SER A 648 9.28 7.92 24.25
CA SER A 648 8.25 7.63 25.24
C SER A 648 8.86 7.47 26.65
N PRO A 649 8.50 8.31 27.65
CA PRO A 649 9.02 8.18 29.02
C PRO A 649 8.58 6.88 29.72
N THR A 650 7.45 6.31 29.28
CA THR A 650 7.04 4.92 29.53
C THR A 650 6.45 4.35 28.24
N PRO A 651 6.54 3.03 27.94
CA PRO A 651 6.07 2.47 26.68
C PRO A 651 4.63 2.88 26.32
N GLY A 652 4.45 3.48 25.14
CA GLY A 652 3.17 4.00 24.65
C GLY A 652 2.67 5.27 25.35
N ALA A 653 3.57 6.11 25.89
CA ALA A 653 3.23 7.42 26.46
C ALA A 653 3.03 8.48 25.37
N LEU A 654 3.92 8.51 24.37
CA LEU A 654 3.61 9.11 23.08
C LEU A 654 2.74 8.08 22.34
N ALA A 655 1.46 8.41 22.17
CA ALA A 655 0.50 7.51 21.54
C ALA A 655 0.32 7.89 20.06
N PRO A 656 0.22 6.90 19.15
CA PRO A 656 -0.05 7.16 17.74
C PRO A 656 -1.25 8.09 17.53
N LEU A 657 -1.08 9.03 16.62
CA LEU A 657 -2.08 10.05 16.27
C LEU A 657 -3.12 9.52 15.28
N THR A 658 -2.76 8.54 14.46
CA THR A 658 -3.56 8.00 13.35
C THR A 658 -3.39 6.48 13.20
N ASP A 659 -4.10 5.87 12.26
CA ASP A 659 -3.81 4.50 11.83
C ASP A 659 -2.53 4.41 10.95
N ASN A 660 -1.94 5.54 10.51
CA ASN A 660 -0.72 5.52 9.70
C ASN A 660 0.53 5.18 10.51
N ASP A 661 0.79 5.92 11.58
CA ASP A 661 1.83 5.67 12.58
C ASP A 661 1.54 4.42 13.42
N MET A 662 0.27 4.17 13.82
CA MET A 662 -0.09 2.96 14.59
C MET A 662 0.22 1.64 13.87
N TYR A 663 0.14 1.59 12.53
CA TYR A 663 0.42 0.38 11.76
C TYR A 663 1.69 0.46 10.90
N ALA A 664 2.43 1.57 10.95
CA ALA A 664 3.75 1.66 10.34
C ALA A 664 4.71 0.67 11.01
N GLN A 665 5.74 0.25 10.28
CA GLN A 665 6.74 -0.68 10.80
C GLN A 665 7.84 0.14 11.49
N PRO A 666 7.98 0.13 12.85
CA PRO A 666 9.06 0.86 13.50
C PRO A 666 10.41 0.34 13.01
N MET A 667 11.44 1.18 13.09
CA MET A 667 12.79 0.96 12.55
C MET A 667 13.61 -0.04 13.39
N ASN A 668 13.00 -1.19 13.64
CA ASN A 668 13.48 -2.26 14.51
C ASN A 668 14.87 -2.80 14.15
N ASP A 669 15.25 -2.74 12.88
CA ASP A 669 16.52 -3.27 12.38
C ASP A 669 17.74 -2.47 12.87
N PHE A 670 17.53 -1.33 13.54
CA PHE A 670 18.59 -0.56 14.20
C PHE A 670 18.78 -0.94 15.69
N TRP A 671 17.98 -1.87 16.23
CA TRP A 671 18.10 -2.45 17.57
C TRP A 671 18.37 -3.98 17.52
N THR A 672 18.74 -4.60 18.66
CA THR A 672 19.03 -6.05 18.79
C THR A 672 18.22 -6.75 19.88
#